data_AF-A0A133Y7Y4-F1
#
_entry.id   AF-A0A133Y7Y4-F1
#
_cell.length_a   1.000
_cell.length_b   1.000
_cell.length_c   1.000
_cell.angle_alpha   90.00
_cell.angle_beta   90.00
_cell.angle_gamma   90.00
#
_symmetry.space_group_name_H-M   'P 1'
#
loop_
_entity.id
_entity.type
_entity.pdbx_description
1 polymer ?
#
loop_
_entity_poly.entity_id
_entity_poly.type
_entity_poly.pdbx_seq_one_letter_code
_entity_poly.pdbx_strand_id
1 'polypeptide(L)'
;MKIYKLRYETGLLKLVEQYAKQVQSKDELVDNMLQQYADVFEQIDQQKAAVMTEVAEIEVAGMPEKTVIRNKADLSQFNADAIAKSFKAKDFQTAFKDAVAKAVKTTNKFQQIGELKPTPNSQARAVTIGFFDGVHRGHQELFNQLVYYASIKKLTPCCYSFDNLPKLQNEARVQTLKQRQEQIAALGVQEYIEQEFNPAFSNLTAEEFVDQILVKQLNTKLLIVGSNFRFGHERAYGIPELADLCKANDIELKVLEPLTYAGEIISTSRIKKLLLAGQVDLANALLGHNFKVRGKVKNGRGLARKFKLPTANMALDKEQIQLPYGVYVTRAIVGDVAYNAITNFGVRPTVDAKESEPTVETSLLDVSMDLYDKEIEIEFLHFQRPEKHFPSFLILTAQIQKDVLDARRYHESIEKFYRYYAKDGLQLYHLPSERFLSGNLSLLLALPLNARNASCMTLLGNILSSCNANFQTHQSFMKRLAELYGLQISANTCALGDMAILQFDLQAIFQAPDGTYTFREGTDLLFDCLLNPLRDKEHVHLLDRQTFNCEKQNLLADLAAQIDDRDNYALKMAIEELYAGTDYRFDPHGERDFVEKLTLEELSDFWLELLKTAEVMVFTAGNIGQKTLHGLKKHLDNFPKNKDRFYCLANVNPTPYRLHNNIKHVENCNFVRSRYLLFFSNLPPYTSNKVLSFQLLLSVLVGDVQSLLFRRLREELGLVYGINYDLLSYMDCFALILALNEENVPLALKETAKILDELKAGKLADDVFNNTKLLLQNELINATDSLFGLMTFQMNQLLRNAEIDQRLLLDQLVHTSKAEVISLAQNIEYRGSYHLIEGKQGHAE
;
A
#
# COMPACT_ATOMS: atom_id res chain seq x y z
N MET A 1 6.96 11.66 -31.45
CA MET A 1 6.05 11.87 -30.30
C MET A 1 4.62 12.30 -30.64
N LYS A 2 4.29 12.95 -31.78
CA LYS A 2 2.89 13.30 -32.12
C LYS A 2 2.11 12.26 -32.97
N ILE A 3 2.76 11.31 -33.64
CA ILE A 3 2.11 10.08 -34.17
C ILE A 3 1.82 9.07 -33.03
N TYR A 4 2.52 9.20 -31.89
CA TYR A 4 2.30 8.38 -30.70
C TYR A 4 0.94 8.65 -30.01
N LYS A 5 0.27 9.77 -30.32
CA LYS A 5 -1.03 10.12 -29.73
C LYS A 5 -2.22 9.47 -30.46
N LEU A 6 -2.09 9.14 -31.75
CA LEU A 6 -3.20 8.59 -32.56
C LEU A 6 -3.37 7.06 -32.46
N ARG A 7 -2.36 6.33 -31.97
CA ARG A 7 -2.50 4.89 -31.65
C ARG A 7 -2.98 4.60 -30.23
N TYR A 8 -2.89 5.57 -29.32
CA TYR A 8 -3.31 5.40 -27.92
C TYR A 8 -4.84 5.31 -27.76
N GLU A 9 -5.61 5.74 -28.77
CA GLU A 9 -7.08 5.82 -28.69
C GLU A 9 -7.85 4.80 -29.58
N THR A 10 -7.18 3.96 -30.39
CA THR A 10 -7.86 3.10 -31.38
C THR A 10 -7.84 1.59 -31.11
N GLY A 11 -7.55 1.14 -29.88
CA GLY A 11 -7.89 -0.25 -29.47
C GLY A 11 -6.81 -1.31 -29.70
N LEU A 12 -5.53 -0.92 -29.73
CA LEU A 12 -4.40 -1.84 -29.87
C LEU A 12 -4.28 -2.86 -28.72
N LEU A 13 -4.56 -2.46 -27.47
CA LEU A 13 -4.38 -3.34 -26.31
C LEU A 13 -5.35 -4.52 -26.35
N LYS A 14 -6.62 -4.27 -26.73
CA LYS A 14 -7.64 -5.32 -26.87
C LYS A 14 -7.34 -6.29 -28.01
N LEU A 15 -6.79 -5.80 -29.11
CA LEU A 15 -6.44 -6.64 -30.26
C LEU A 15 -5.23 -7.55 -29.92
N VAL A 16 -4.22 -6.98 -29.26
CA VAL A 16 -3.05 -7.73 -28.77
C VAL A 16 -3.46 -8.77 -27.72
N GLU A 17 -4.36 -8.43 -26.79
CA GLU A 17 -4.89 -9.38 -25.80
C GLU A 17 -5.77 -10.48 -26.41
N GLN A 18 -6.54 -10.19 -27.46
CA GLN A 18 -7.33 -11.20 -28.17
C GLN A 18 -6.45 -12.17 -28.97
N TYR A 19 -5.41 -11.67 -29.65
CA TYR A 19 -4.51 -12.51 -30.43
C TYR A 19 -3.49 -13.25 -29.56
N ALA A 20 -3.01 -12.66 -28.45
CA ALA A 20 -2.13 -13.34 -27.51
C ALA A 20 -2.78 -14.57 -26.84
N LYS A 21 -4.12 -14.63 -26.80
CA LYS A 21 -4.87 -15.82 -26.35
C LYS A 21 -4.92 -16.94 -27.37
N GLN A 22 -4.50 -16.70 -28.61
CA GLN A 22 -4.70 -17.62 -29.75
C GLN A 22 -3.41 -18.07 -30.44
N VAL A 23 -2.24 -17.52 -30.08
CA VAL A 23 -0.97 -17.78 -30.78
C VAL A 23 0.06 -18.43 -29.85
N GLN A 24 0.75 -19.48 -30.32
CA GLN A 24 1.66 -20.30 -29.52
C GLN A 24 3.09 -19.72 -29.41
N SER A 25 3.47 -18.70 -30.20
CA SER A 25 4.81 -18.09 -30.14
C SER A 25 4.82 -16.57 -30.29
N LYS A 26 5.85 -15.93 -29.71
CA LYS A 26 6.07 -14.48 -29.69
C LYS A 26 6.38 -13.90 -31.07
N ASP A 27 7.08 -14.65 -31.92
CA ASP A 27 7.53 -14.17 -33.23
C ASP A 27 6.38 -14.17 -34.25
N GLU A 28 5.48 -15.16 -34.16
CA GLU A 28 4.28 -15.28 -35.00
C GLU A 28 3.23 -14.19 -34.69
N LEU A 29 3.18 -13.71 -33.44
CA LEU A 29 2.37 -12.54 -33.05
C LEU A 29 2.90 -11.25 -33.70
N VAL A 30 4.23 -11.11 -33.78
CA VAL A 30 4.90 -9.93 -34.35
C VAL A 30 4.71 -9.88 -35.86
N ASP A 31 4.87 -11.02 -36.57
CA ASP A 31 4.70 -11.08 -38.02
C ASP A 31 3.25 -10.82 -38.45
N ASN A 32 2.27 -11.39 -37.75
CA ASN A 32 0.84 -11.12 -38.03
C ASN A 32 0.46 -9.65 -37.81
N MET A 33 1.02 -9.01 -36.78
CA MET A 33 0.78 -7.58 -36.54
C MET A 33 1.43 -6.70 -37.62
N LEU A 34 2.62 -7.05 -38.09
CA LEU A 34 3.31 -6.32 -39.16
C LEU A 34 2.54 -6.40 -40.49
N GLN A 35 1.98 -7.57 -40.80
CA GLN A 35 1.20 -7.79 -42.02
C GLN A 35 -0.12 -7.00 -42.02
N GLN A 36 -0.81 -6.95 -40.88
CA GLN A 36 -2.04 -6.16 -40.73
C GLN A 36 -1.79 -4.64 -40.79
N TYR A 37 -0.61 -4.16 -40.38
CA TYR A 37 -0.24 -2.75 -40.58
C TYR A 37 -0.01 -2.41 -42.04
N ALA A 38 0.54 -3.33 -42.84
CA ALA A 38 0.69 -3.12 -44.28
C ALA A 38 -0.69 -2.93 -44.95
N ASP A 39 -1.68 -3.74 -44.58
CA ASP A 39 -3.05 -3.63 -45.08
C ASP A 39 -3.74 -2.32 -44.67
N VAL A 40 -3.50 -1.84 -43.44
CA VAL A 40 -4.03 -0.55 -42.96
C VAL A 40 -3.42 0.63 -43.71
N PHE A 41 -2.12 0.58 -44.05
CA PHE A 41 -1.50 1.61 -44.87
C PHE A 41 -2.00 1.58 -46.33
N GLU A 42 -2.33 0.39 -46.85
CA GLU A 42 -2.96 0.24 -48.17
C GLU A 42 -4.38 0.83 -48.20
N GLN A 43 -5.15 0.67 -47.13
CA GLN A 43 -6.48 1.30 -46.96
C GLN A 43 -6.43 2.82 -46.80
N ILE A 44 -5.39 3.35 -46.15
CA ILE A 44 -5.18 4.80 -46.01
C ILE A 44 -4.85 5.44 -47.37
N ASP A 45 -4.14 4.74 -48.26
CA ASP A 45 -3.86 5.24 -49.62
C ASP A 45 -5.11 5.23 -50.52
N GLN A 46 -6.09 4.36 -50.24
CA GLN A 46 -7.36 4.29 -50.96
C GLN A 46 -8.35 5.40 -50.57
N GLN A 47 -8.30 5.92 -49.34
CA GLN A 47 -9.20 6.96 -48.85
C GLN A 47 -8.55 8.36 -48.91
N LYS A 48 -8.56 8.96 -50.11
CA LYS A 48 -8.17 10.36 -50.35
C LYS A 48 -9.11 11.36 -49.65
N ALA A 49 -8.94 11.64 -48.35
CA ALA A 49 -9.29 12.93 -47.74
C ALA A 49 -9.02 12.96 -46.22
N ALA A 50 -7.96 13.64 -45.81
CA ALA A 50 -7.95 14.48 -44.60
C ALA A 50 -6.74 15.41 -44.66
N VAL A 51 -7.01 16.72 -44.56
CA VAL A 51 -6.04 17.80 -44.54
C VAL A 51 -5.22 17.71 -43.24
N MET A 52 -3.90 17.54 -43.35
CA MET A 52 -2.95 17.61 -42.23
C MET A 52 -2.28 18.99 -42.25
N THR A 53 -2.46 19.78 -41.19
CA THR A 53 -1.73 21.04 -40.98
C THR A 53 -0.42 20.79 -40.24
N GLU A 54 0.67 21.10 -40.93
CA GLU A 54 2.10 21.27 -40.54
C GLU A 54 2.75 20.32 -39.52
N VAL A 55 3.73 19.54 -39.99
CA VAL A 55 4.49 18.56 -39.20
C VAL A 55 6.00 18.69 -39.45
N ALA A 56 6.72 19.05 -38.38
CA ALA A 56 8.07 18.69 -37.95
C ALA A 56 9.27 18.61 -38.93
N GLU A 57 10.40 19.18 -38.48
CA GLU A 57 11.75 18.90 -38.98
C GLU A 57 12.29 17.58 -38.38
N ILE A 58 12.92 16.72 -39.19
CA ILE A 58 13.52 15.45 -38.74
C ILE A 58 14.96 15.35 -39.26
N GLU A 59 15.90 15.09 -38.36
CA GLU A 59 17.27 14.70 -38.72
C GLU A 59 17.36 13.17 -38.86
N VAL A 60 17.87 12.70 -39.99
CA VAL A 60 18.07 11.26 -40.29
C VAL A 60 19.58 10.98 -40.34
N ALA A 61 20.03 10.03 -39.53
CA ALA A 61 21.44 9.66 -39.45
C ALA A 61 21.93 9.02 -40.78
N GLY A 62 22.98 9.60 -41.39
CA GLY A 62 23.64 9.07 -42.57
C GLY A 62 23.47 9.88 -43.88
N MET A 63 22.86 11.07 -43.84
CA MET A 63 22.77 11.98 -45.00
C MET A 63 23.39 13.36 -44.69
N PRO A 64 24.03 14.05 -45.66
CA PRO A 64 24.49 15.42 -45.46
C PRO A 64 23.34 16.41 -45.68
N GLU A 65 23.18 17.31 -44.71
CA GLU A 65 22.21 18.42 -44.61
C GLU A 65 20.72 18.11 -44.33
N LYS A 66 20.14 18.97 -43.49
CA LYS A 66 18.78 18.92 -42.94
C LYS A 66 17.71 18.90 -44.03
N THR A 67 16.94 17.82 -44.14
CA THR A 67 15.85 17.70 -45.11
C THR A 67 14.50 18.02 -44.44
N VAL A 68 13.82 19.05 -44.90
CA VAL A 68 12.50 19.49 -44.37
C VAL A 68 11.39 18.85 -45.21
N ILE A 69 10.58 17.98 -44.61
CA ILE A 69 9.45 17.32 -45.28
C ILE A 69 8.20 18.18 -45.11
N ARG A 70 7.70 18.78 -46.19
CA ARG A 70 6.61 19.78 -46.14
C ARG A 70 5.29 19.25 -46.68
N ASN A 71 5.28 18.19 -47.49
CA ASN A 71 4.07 17.67 -48.11
C ASN A 71 4.16 16.17 -48.50
N LYS A 72 3.05 15.61 -49.02
CA LYS A 72 2.95 14.20 -49.47
C LYS A 72 3.95 13.85 -50.60
N ALA A 73 4.39 14.82 -51.40
CA ALA A 73 5.35 14.59 -52.48
C ALA A 73 6.77 14.35 -51.92
N ASP A 74 7.14 15.01 -50.82
CA ASP A 74 8.43 14.81 -50.15
C ASP A 74 8.53 13.42 -49.49
N LEU A 75 7.41 12.93 -48.94
CA LEU A 75 7.30 11.58 -48.36
C LEU A 75 7.39 10.47 -49.41
N SER A 76 6.94 10.74 -50.64
CA SER A 76 7.01 9.77 -51.74
C SER A 76 8.42 9.55 -52.31
N GLN A 77 9.40 10.39 -51.91
CA GLN A 77 10.81 10.22 -52.29
C GLN A 77 11.58 9.28 -51.35
N PHE A 78 11.03 8.94 -50.17
CA PHE A 78 11.65 7.98 -49.26
C PHE A 78 11.20 6.57 -49.59
N ASN A 79 12.13 5.76 -50.10
CA ASN A 79 11.86 4.39 -50.48
C ASN A 79 11.44 3.57 -49.23
N ALA A 80 10.37 2.77 -49.34
CA ALA A 80 9.82 1.97 -48.24
C ALA A 80 10.88 1.07 -47.58
N ASP A 81 11.90 0.65 -48.34
CA ASP A 81 13.06 -0.10 -47.87
C ASP A 81 13.95 0.65 -46.86
N ALA A 82 14.04 1.98 -46.94
CA ALA A 82 14.82 2.78 -46.00
C ALA A 82 14.11 2.87 -44.64
N ILE A 83 12.79 3.04 -44.66
CA ILE A 83 11.94 3.05 -43.45
C ILE A 83 11.94 1.65 -42.80
N ALA A 84 11.82 0.58 -43.60
CA ALA A 84 11.89 -0.79 -43.13
C ALA A 84 13.24 -1.17 -42.49
N LYS A 85 14.36 -0.58 -42.95
CA LYS A 85 15.69 -0.75 -42.34
C LYS A 85 15.80 -0.07 -40.97
N SER A 86 15.17 1.09 -40.78
CA SER A 86 15.13 1.78 -39.48
C SER A 86 14.39 1.00 -38.40
N PHE A 87 13.33 0.28 -38.78
CA PHE A 87 12.57 -0.60 -37.87
C PHE A 87 13.30 -1.90 -37.50
N LYS A 88 14.29 -2.32 -38.30
CA LYS A 88 15.15 -3.49 -38.01
C LYS A 88 16.37 -3.14 -37.15
N ALA A 89 16.53 -1.89 -36.72
CA ALA A 89 17.61 -1.51 -35.84
C ALA A 89 17.48 -2.23 -34.48
N LYS A 90 18.57 -2.92 -34.08
CA LYS A 90 18.68 -3.69 -32.82
C LYS A 90 18.28 -2.86 -31.60
N ASP A 91 18.57 -1.56 -31.62
CA ASP A 91 18.29 -0.64 -30.52
C ASP A 91 16.80 -0.34 -30.35
N PHE A 92 16.02 -0.26 -31.44
CA PHE A 92 14.57 -0.05 -31.36
C PHE A 92 13.86 -1.32 -30.89
N GLN A 93 14.28 -2.50 -31.36
CA GLN A 93 13.75 -3.77 -30.84
C GLN A 93 14.05 -3.96 -29.35
N THR A 94 15.23 -3.51 -28.88
CA THR A 94 15.62 -3.61 -27.48
C THR A 94 14.84 -2.60 -26.62
N ALA A 95 14.76 -1.34 -27.04
CA ALA A 95 13.98 -0.31 -26.36
C ALA A 95 12.47 -0.61 -26.36
N PHE A 96 11.95 -1.19 -27.44
CA PHE A 96 10.55 -1.63 -27.52
C PHE A 96 10.31 -2.87 -26.65
N LYS A 97 11.22 -3.84 -26.62
CA LYS A 97 11.14 -4.99 -25.70
C LYS A 97 11.22 -4.56 -24.24
N ASP A 98 12.06 -3.58 -23.91
CA ASP A 98 12.15 -3.01 -22.56
C ASP A 98 10.91 -2.18 -22.19
N ALA A 99 10.40 -1.37 -23.12
CA ALA A 99 9.16 -0.62 -22.91
C ALA A 99 7.94 -1.55 -22.78
N VAL A 100 7.87 -2.62 -23.56
CA VAL A 100 6.84 -3.66 -23.45
C VAL A 100 7.04 -4.49 -22.18
N ALA A 101 8.27 -4.79 -21.75
CA ALA A 101 8.54 -5.45 -20.47
C ALA A 101 8.18 -4.56 -19.27
N LYS A 102 8.37 -3.23 -19.38
CA LYS A 102 7.91 -2.22 -18.40
C LYS A 102 6.39 -2.09 -18.40
N ALA A 103 5.74 -2.14 -19.57
CA ALA A 103 4.28 -2.04 -19.69
C ALA A 103 3.54 -3.35 -19.33
N VAL A 104 4.18 -4.51 -19.49
CA VAL A 104 3.67 -5.82 -19.03
C VAL A 104 3.88 -5.99 -17.52
N LYS A 105 4.64 -5.11 -16.86
CA LYS A 105 4.75 -5.07 -15.39
C LYS A 105 3.55 -4.42 -14.69
N THR A 106 2.66 -3.74 -15.41
CA THR A 106 1.52 -2.97 -14.83
C THR A 106 0.15 -3.65 -14.92
N THR A 107 0.06 -4.91 -15.35
CA THR A 107 -1.17 -5.70 -15.22
C THR A 107 -1.05 -6.62 -14.01
N ASN A 108 -2.07 -6.65 -13.13
CA ASN A 108 -2.16 -7.57 -11.99
C ASN A 108 -1.84 -9.01 -12.46
N LYS A 109 -0.62 -9.47 -12.20
CA LYS A 109 -0.11 -10.78 -12.62
C LYS A 109 -0.60 -11.89 -11.70
N PHE A 110 -1.80 -11.81 -11.14
CA PHE A 110 -2.35 -12.94 -10.40
C PHE A 110 -2.76 -14.01 -11.41
N GLN A 111 -2.01 -15.11 -11.45
CA GLN A 111 -2.28 -16.25 -12.30
C GLN A 111 -2.76 -17.40 -11.43
N GLN A 112 -4.02 -17.79 -11.61
CA GLN A 112 -4.48 -19.10 -11.17
C GLN A 112 -3.96 -20.13 -12.15
N ILE A 113 -3.15 -21.04 -11.65
CA ILE A 113 -2.60 -22.14 -12.42
C ILE A 113 -3.13 -23.43 -11.78
N GLY A 114 -3.69 -24.32 -12.61
CA GLY A 114 -4.00 -25.68 -12.17
C GLY A 114 -2.71 -26.47 -11.96
N GLU A 115 -2.70 -27.76 -12.34
CA GLU A 115 -1.46 -28.54 -12.29
C GLU A 115 -0.40 -28.00 -13.25
N LEU A 116 0.75 -27.59 -12.71
CA LEU A 116 1.92 -27.22 -13.50
C LEU A 116 2.62 -28.46 -14.04
N LYS A 117 2.93 -28.48 -15.34
CA LYS A 117 3.82 -29.49 -15.92
C LYS A 117 5.26 -28.98 -15.89
N PRO A 118 6.26 -29.84 -15.62
CA PRO A 118 7.67 -29.45 -15.71
C PRO A 118 7.97 -28.93 -17.12
N THR A 119 8.60 -27.76 -17.22
CA THR A 119 9.06 -27.21 -18.50
C THR A 119 10.54 -26.84 -18.43
N PRO A 120 11.33 -27.01 -19.51
CA PRO A 120 12.79 -26.76 -19.50
C PRO A 120 13.20 -25.31 -19.20
N ASN A 121 12.24 -24.38 -19.14
CA ASN A 121 12.46 -22.95 -18.97
C ASN A 121 11.53 -22.36 -17.88
N SER A 122 11.18 -23.18 -16.87
CA SER A 122 10.28 -22.76 -15.80
C SER A 122 10.86 -21.57 -15.02
N GLN A 123 10.04 -20.55 -14.78
CA GLN A 123 10.44 -19.38 -14.01
C GLN A 123 10.81 -19.76 -12.57
N ALA A 124 11.91 -19.21 -12.05
CA ALA A 124 12.36 -19.46 -10.68
C ALA A 124 11.40 -18.84 -9.66
N ARG A 125 11.02 -19.61 -8.64
CA ARG A 125 9.97 -19.22 -7.67
C ARG A 125 10.49 -19.11 -6.24
N ALA A 126 9.88 -18.17 -5.52
CA ALA A 126 9.77 -18.25 -4.08
C ALA A 126 8.42 -18.88 -3.77
N VAL A 127 8.41 -19.98 -3.02
CA VAL A 127 7.20 -20.77 -2.78
C VAL A 127 6.84 -20.75 -1.30
N THR A 128 5.55 -20.65 -1.02
CA THR A 128 4.98 -21.05 0.27
C THR A 128 3.95 -22.16 0.06
N ILE A 129 3.85 -23.06 1.03
CA ILE A 129 3.05 -24.29 0.92
C ILE A 129 2.09 -24.38 2.09
N GLY A 130 0.81 -24.61 1.78
CA GLY A 130 -0.21 -24.78 2.81
C GLY A 130 -1.60 -24.90 2.23
N PHE A 131 -2.54 -25.38 3.03
CA PHE A 131 -3.94 -25.48 2.63
C PHE A 131 -4.68 -24.14 2.73
N PHE A 132 -4.21 -23.23 3.59
CA PHE A 132 -4.72 -21.86 3.75
C PHE A 132 -6.25 -21.77 3.83
N ASP A 133 -6.90 -22.55 4.70
CA ASP A 133 -8.39 -22.62 4.83
C ASP A 133 -9.06 -21.26 5.12
N GLY A 134 -8.31 -20.37 5.76
CA GLY A 134 -8.65 -18.95 5.88
C GLY A 134 -7.37 -18.13 6.04
N VAL A 135 -7.24 -17.03 5.32
CA VAL A 135 -6.05 -16.18 5.30
C VAL A 135 -6.04 -15.26 6.53
N HIS A 136 -5.68 -15.85 7.66
CA HIS A 136 -5.53 -15.15 8.94
C HIS A 136 -4.17 -14.46 9.06
N ARG A 137 -3.95 -13.68 10.12
CA ARG A 137 -2.71 -12.92 10.33
C ARG A 137 -1.42 -13.73 10.21
N GLY A 138 -1.39 -14.94 10.77
CA GLY A 138 -0.24 -15.84 10.59
C GLY A 138 0.07 -16.18 9.12
N HIS A 139 -0.95 -16.39 8.28
CA HIS A 139 -0.77 -16.56 6.84
C HIS A 139 -0.38 -15.25 6.14
N GLN A 140 -0.94 -14.12 6.57
CA GLN A 140 -0.55 -12.81 6.04
C GLN A 140 0.93 -12.53 6.28
N GLU A 141 1.47 -12.81 7.47
CA GLU A 141 2.92 -12.72 7.73
C GLU A 141 3.71 -13.59 6.76
N LEU A 142 3.27 -14.84 6.53
CA LEU A 142 3.93 -15.76 5.61
C LEU A 142 3.96 -15.21 4.17
N PHE A 143 2.84 -14.66 3.69
CA PHE A 143 2.76 -14.04 2.36
C PHE A 143 3.55 -12.73 2.28
N ASN A 144 3.54 -11.90 3.32
CA ASN A 144 4.31 -10.66 3.40
C ASN A 144 5.81 -10.97 3.25
N GLN A 145 6.32 -11.97 3.98
CA GLN A 145 7.71 -12.44 3.88
C GLN A 145 8.02 -13.03 2.50
N LEU A 146 7.09 -13.82 1.94
CA LEU A 146 7.21 -14.41 0.61
C LEU A 146 7.42 -13.33 -0.45
N VAL A 147 6.54 -12.34 -0.50
CA VAL A 147 6.60 -11.26 -1.49
C VAL A 147 7.85 -10.41 -1.28
N TYR A 148 8.17 -10.09 -0.02
CA TYR A 148 9.36 -9.31 0.32
C TYR A 148 10.66 -9.95 -0.20
N TYR A 149 10.91 -11.21 0.16
CA TYR A 149 12.13 -11.92 -0.25
C TYR A 149 12.13 -12.30 -1.73
N ALA A 150 10.95 -12.59 -2.32
CA ALA A 150 10.83 -12.81 -3.75
C ALA A 150 11.26 -11.58 -4.54
N SER A 151 10.85 -10.38 -4.11
CA SER A 151 11.24 -9.12 -4.73
C SER A 151 12.76 -8.91 -4.71
N ILE A 152 13.38 -9.03 -3.52
CA ILE A 152 14.84 -8.87 -3.35
C ILE A 152 15.63 -9.86 -4.21
N LYS A 153 15.16 -11.11 -4.30
CA LYS A 153 15.84 -12.18 -5.03
C LYS A 153 15.42 -12.28 -6.50
N LYS A 154 14.53 -11.40 -6.98
CA LYS A 154 13.97 -11.41 -8.33
C LYS A 154 13.30 -12.75 -8.71
N LEU A 155 12.60 -13.35 -7.74
CA LEU A 155 11.81 -14.58 -7.90
C LEU A 155 10.32 -14.27 -8.04
N THR A 156 9.55 -15.19 -8.59
CA THR A 156 8.08 -15.08 -8.57
C THR A 156 7.52 -15.58 -7.24
N PRO A 157 6.77 -14.75 -6.47
CA PRO A 157 6.10 -15.21 -5.27
C PRO A 157 4.91 -16.09 -5.65
N CYS A 158 4.93 -17.32 -5.15
CA CYS A 158 4.00 -18.38 -5.49
C CYS A 158 3.40 -19.04 -4.23
N CYS A 159 2.07 -19.10 -4.18
CA CYS A 159 1.33 -19.89 -3.21
C CYS A 159 1.00 -21.25 -3.82
N TYR A 160 1.55 -22.31 -3.23
CA TYR A 160 1.24 -23.69 -3.59
C TYR A 160 0.27 -24.28 -2.56
N SER A 161 -0.95 -24.55 -3.00
CA SER A 161 -2.08 -24.99 -2.19
C SER A 161 -2.67 -26.29 -2.73
N PHE A 162 -3.63 -26.85 -2.00
CA PHE A 162 -4.29 -28.12 -2.33
C PHE A 162 -5.80 -27.91 -2.45
N ASP A 163 -6.43 -28.58 -3.41
CA ASP A 163 -7.87 -28.50 -3.65
C ASP A 163 -8.68 -29.16 -2.52
N ASN A 164 -8.18 -30.27 -1.96
CA ASN A 164 -8.97 -31.12 -1.08
C ASN A 164 -8.13 -31.95 -0.11
N LEU A 165 -8.07 -31.57 1.17
CA LEU A 165 -7.52 -32.46 2.20
C LEU A 165 -8.61 -33.41 2.70
N PRO A 166 -8.42 -34.76 2.68
CA PRO A 166 -9.43 -35.73 3.09
C PRO A 166 -10.04 -35.47 4.48
N LYS A 167 -9.22 -34.97 5.42
CA LYS A 167 -9.67 -34.62 6.78
C LYS A 167 -10.61 -33.41 6.84
N LEU A 168 -10.61 -32.57 5.81
CA LEU A 168 -11.34 -31.29 5.77
C LEU A 168 -12.44 -31.26 4.70
N GLN A 169 -12.69 -32.38 4.01
CA GLN A 169 -13.58 -32.43 2.83
C GLN A 169 -15.04 -32.08 3.16
N ASN A 170 -15.48 -32.27 4.40
CA ASN A 170 -16.85 -31.99 4.87
C ASN A 170 -16.91 -30.86 5.91
N GLU A 171 -15.83 -30.12 6.12
CA GLU A 171 -15.82 -29.00 7.07
C GLU A 171 -16.24 -27.70 6.42
N ALA A 172 -17.12 -26.95 7.11
CA ALA A 172 -17.44 -25.59 6.71
C ALA A 172 -16.20 -24.68 6.74
N ARG A 173 -16.10 -23.78 5.76
CA ARG A 173 -14.95 -22.92 5.46
C ARG A 173 -15.16 -21.52 6.02
N VAL A 174 -14.06 -20.89 6.43
CA VAL A 174 -14.08 -19.46 6.83
C VAL A 174 -14.17 -18.57 5.58
N GLN A 175 -13.55 -18.98 4.48
CA GLN A 175 -13.56 -18.26 3.21
C GLN A 175 -13.82 -19.24 2.05
N THR A 176 -14.54 -18.78 1.03
CA THR A 176 -14.63 -19.54 -0.23
C THR A 176 -13.28 -19.50 -0.97
N LEU A 177 -13.05 -20.43 -1.91
CA LEU A 177 -11.82 -20.43 -2.72
C LEU A 177 -11.58 -19.07 -3.40
N LYS A 178 -12.62 -18.49 -4.00
CA LYS A 178 -12.54 -17.18 -4.66
C LYS A 178 -12.11 -16.07 -3.69
N GLN A 179 -12.68 -16.03 -2.49
CA GLN A 179 -12.31 -15.05 -1.47
C GLN A 179 -10.84 -15.20 -1.03
N ARG A 180 -10.37 -16.44 -0.88
CA ARG A 180 -8.96 -16.72 -0.53
C ARG A 180 -8.01 -16.24 -1.63
N GLN A 181 -8.31 -16.55 -2.88
CA GLN A 181 -7.51 -16.12 -4.04
C GLN A 181 -7.47 -14.59 -4.15
N GLU A 182 -8.63 -13.92 -4.04
CA GLU A 182 -8.73 -12.46 -4.03
C GLU A 182 -7.83 -11.85 -2.92
N GLN A 183 -7.83 -12.43 -1.73
CA GLN A 183 -7.02 -11.95 -0.61
C GLN A 183 -5.51 -12.23 -0.76
N ILE A 184 -5.14 -13.42 -1.24
CA ILE A 184 -3.75 -13.78 -1.50
C ILE A 184 -3.17 -12.88 -2.61
N ALA A 185 -3.94 -12.60 -3.65
CA ALA A 185 -3.58 -11.66 -4.71
C ALA A 185 -3.38 -10.24 -4.14
N ALA A 186 -4.28 -9.78 -3.28
CA ALA A 186 -4.19 -8.47 -2.63
C ALA A 186 -2.95 -8.34 -1.71
N LEU A 187 -2.37 -9.45 -1.24
CA LEU A 187 -1.12 -9.46 -0.49
C LEU A 187 0.14 -9.42 -1.37
N GLY A 188 0.00 -9.35 -2.70
CA GLY A 188 1.12 -9.22 -3.65
C GLY A 188 1.64 -10.54 -4.23
N VAL A 189 1.00 -11.67 -3.91
CA VAL A 189 1.34 -12.98 -4.50
C VAL A 189 0.94 -12.99 -5.97
N GLN A 190 1.82 -13.50 -6.83
CA GLN A 190 1.60 -13.51 -8.29
C GLN A 190 1.02 -14.83 -8.77
N GLU A 191 1.43 -15.97 -8.20
CA GLU A 191 0.93 -17.26 -8.66
C GLU A 191 0.20 -17.99 -7.53
N TYR A 192 -0.98 -18.53 -7.84
CA TYR A 192 -1.68 -19.48 -6.99
C TYR A 192 -1.81 -20.80 -7.75
N ILE A 193 -1.13 -21.81 -7.25
CA ILE A 193 -1.14 -23.17 -7.80
C ILE A 193 -2.00 -24.02 -6.88
N GLU A 194 -3.03 -24.62 -7.45
CA GLU A 194 -3.88 -25.57 -6.74
C GLU A 194 -3.56 -26.99 -7.22
N GLN A 195 -2.87 -27.75 -6.38
CA GLN A 195 -2.55 -29.14 -6.63
C GLN A 195 -3.72 -30.04 -6.25
N GLU A 196 -4.09 -30.94 -7.17
CA GLU A 196 -5.05 -32.00 -6.89
C GLU A 196 -4.44 -32.97 -5.85
N PHE A 197 -5.12 -33.14 -4.71
CA PHE A 197 -4.71 -34.05 -3.66
C PHE A 197 -5.25 -35.47 -3.92
N ASN A 198 -4.61 -36.19 -4.83
CA ASN A 198 -4.96 -37.56 -5.19
C ASN A 198 -4.04 -38.61 -4.53
N PRO A 199 -4.37 -39.92 -4.57
CA PRO A 199 -3.54 -40.96 -3.98
C PRO A 199 -2.10 -41.02 -4.52
N ALA A 200 -1.89 -40.66 -5.79
CA ALA A 200 -0.54 -40.63 -6.36
C ALA A 200 0.31 -39.53 -5.71
N PHE A 201 -0.27 -38.35 -5.48
CA PHE A 201 0.38 -37.25 -4.79
C PHE A 201 0.56 -37.54 -3.29
N SER A 202 -0.45 -38.08 -2.61
CA SER A 202 -0.36 -38.35 -1.16
C SER A 202 0.67 -39.41 -0.79
N ASN A 203 1.02 -40.29 -1.73
CA ASN A 203 1.97 -41.38 -1.56
C ASN A 203 3.43 -41.00 -1.88
N LEU A 204 3.69 -39.76 -2.32
CA LEU A 204 5.06 -39.30 -2.53
C LEU A 204 5.85 -39.35 -1.22
N THR A 205 7.05 -39.90 -1.31
CA THR A 205 8.07 -39.76 -0.25
C THR A 205 8.50 -38.30 -0.11
N ALA A 206 9.20 -37.97 0.99
CA ALA A 206 9.72 -36.63 1.21
C ALA A 206 10.70 -36.22 0.11
N GLU A 207 11.57 -37.14 -0.29
CA GLU A 207 12.57 -36.99 -1.35
C GLU A 207 11.90 -36.77 -2.70
N GLU A 208 10.90 -37.59 -3.04
CA GLU A 208 10.14 -37.43 -4.29
C GLU A 208 9.36 -36.13 -4.33
N PHE A 209 8.77 -35.71 -3.19
CA PHE A 209 8.09 -34.43 -3.12
C PHE A 209 9.06 -33.28 -3.40
N VAL A 210 10.24 -33.27 -2.78
CA VAL A 210 11.24 -32.21 -3.01
C VAL A 210 11.75 -32.23 -4.46
N ASP A 211 12.14 -33.38 -4.98
CA ASP A 211 12.69 -33.50 -6.34
C ASP A 211 11.64 -33.24 -7.43
N GLN A 212 10.47 -33.90 -7.36
CA GLN A 212 9.47 -33.82 -8.41
C GLN A 212 8.67 -32.51 -8.35
N ILE A 213 8.27 -32.08 -7.16
CA ILE A 213 7.41 -30.91 -7.00
C ILE A 213 8.25 -29.65 -6.84
N LEU A 214 9.07 -29.54 -5.80
CA LEU A 214 9.77 -28.29 -5.50
C LEU A 214 10.83 -27.95 -6.55
N VAL A 215 11.63 -28.92 -6.97
CA VAL A 215 12.72 -28.71 -7.93
C VAL A 215 12.20 -28.74 -9.36
N LYS A 216 11.64 -29.87 -9.82
CA LYS A 216 11.30 -30.06 -11.25
C LYS A 216 10.05 -29.30 -11.70
N GLN A 217 8.97 -29.34 -10.91
CA GLN A 217 7.71 -28.69 -11.28
C GLN A 217 7.73 -27.19 -11.01
N LEU A 218 8.11 -26.79 -9.79
CA LEU A 218 8.02 -25.41 -9.32
C LEU A 218 9.28 -24.58 -9.59
N ASN A 219 10.45 -25.19 -9.77
CA ASN A 219 11.75 -24.50 -9.82
C ASN A 219 11.93 -23.56 -8.62
N THR A 220 11.72 -24.11 -7.43
CA THR A 220 11.80 -23.39 -6.16
C THR A 220 13.25 -23.03 -5.85
N LYS A 221 13.51 -21.76 -5.56
CA LYS A 221 14.82 -21.26 -5.08
C LYS A 221 14.76 -20.76 -3.64
N LEU A 222 13.58 -20.39 -3.19
CA LEU A 222 13.29 -19.99 -1.82
C LEU A 222 11.99 -20.68 -1.38
N LEU A 223 12.03 -21.40 -0.26
CA LEU A 223 10.87 -21.99 0.38
C LEU A 223 10.63 -21.29 1.71
N ILE A 224 9.42 -20.76 1.92
CA ILE A 224 9.01 -20.17 3.20
C ILE A 224 7.83 -20.95 3.78
N VAL A 225 8.02 -21.50 4.98
CA VAL A 225 7.01 -22.32 5.68
C VAL A 225 6.95 -21.97 7.17
N GLY A 226 5.87 -22.36 7.84
CA GLY A 226 5.76 -22.25 9.31
C GLY A 226 6.54 -23.35 10.03
N SER A 227 6.96 -23.11 11.29
CA SER A 227 7.72 -24.07 12.11
C SER A 227 6.98 -25.38 12.40
N ASN A 228 5.65 -25.40 12.25
CA ASN A 228 4.79 -26.58 12.37
C ASN A 228 4.54 -27.32 11.04
N PHE A 229 5.22 -26.93 9.96
CA PHE A 229 5.08 -27.59 8.66
C PHE A 229 5.50 -29.07 8.74
N ARG A 230 4.72 -29.91 8.06
CA ARG A 230 4.94 -31.35 7.94
C ARG A 230 4.58 -31.78 6.52
N PHE A 231 5.33 -32.72 5.97
CA PHE A 231 5.20 -33.18 4.58
C PHE A 231 5.58 -34.66 4.43
N GLY A 232 5.46 -35.16 3.19
CA GLY A 232 5.59 -36.58 2.86
C GLY A 232 4.36 -37.40 3.24
N HIS A 233 4.35 -38.67 2.82
CA HIS A 233 3.28 -39.62 3.17
C HIS A 233 2.97 -39.61 4.67
N GLU A 234 1.69 -39.49 5.02
CA GLU A 234 1.19 -39.38 6.40
C GLU A 234 1.79 -38.25 7.27
N ARG A 235 2.36 -37.20 6.66
CA ARG A 235 3.02 -36.09 7.38
C ARG A 235 4.21 -36.56 8.24
N ALA A 236 4.91 -37.60 7.79
CA ALA A 236 5.99 -38.25 8.53
C ALA A 236 7.23 -37.36 8.76
N TYR A 237 7.44 -36.31 7.95
CA TYR A 237 8.65 -35.49 7.97
C TYR A 237 8.35 -34.06 8.42
N GLY A 238 9.32 -33.42 9.09
CA GLY A 238 9.22 -32.06 9.62
C GLY A 238 10.31 -31.12 9.10
N ILE A 239 10.53 -30.05 9.86
CA ILE A 239 11.49 -28.99 9.50
C ILE A 239 12.94 -29.47 9.44
N PRO A 240 13.45 -30.31 10.36
CA PRO A 240 14.83 -30.79 10.28
C PRO A 240 15.11 -31.52 8.96
N GLU A 241 14.24 -32.46 8.58
CA GLU A 241 14.39 -33.24 7.35
C GLU A 241 14.19 -32.37 6.10
N LEU A 242 13.24 -31.42 6.15
CA LEU A 242 13.07 -30.43 5.08
C LEU A 242 14.33 -29.58 4.89
N ALA A 243 14.99 -29.16 5.97
CA ALA A 243 16.19 -28.34 5.91
C ALA A 243 17.34 -29.08 5.21
N ASP A 244 17.53 -30.37 5.53
CA ASP A 244 18.55 -31.21 4.90
C ASP A 244 18.25 -31.42 3.40
N LEU A 245 16.99 -31.71 3.05
CA LEU A 245 16.58 -31.89 1.66
C LEU A 245 16.65 -30.60 0.84
N CYS A 246 16.25 -29.46 1.42
CA CYS A 246 16.39 -28.15 0.78
C CYS A 246 17.86 -27.80 0.52
N LYS A 247 18.73 -28.03 1.51
CA LYS A 247 20.18 -27.81 1.37
C LYS A 247 20.79 -28.68 0.28
N ALA A 248 20.38 -29.95 0.18
CA ALA A 248 20.84 -30.86 -0.87
C ALA A 248 20.40 -30.44 -2.29
N ASN A 249 19.33 -29.65 -2.41
CA ASN A 249 18.73 -29.24 -3.67
C ASN A 249 18.88 -27.74 -4.00
N ASP A 250 19.76 -27.02 -3.30
CA ASP A 250 20.00 -25.58 -3.49
C ASP A 250 18.72 -24.72 -3.35
N ILE A 251 17.92 -25.06 -2.34
CA ILE A 251 16.72 -24.32 -1.95
C ILE A 251 17.02 -23.59 -0.63
N GLU A 252 16.91 -22.26 -0.62
CA GLU A 252 16.95 -21.51 0.63
C GLU A 252 15.66 -21.77 1.42
N LEU A 253 15.78 -22.23 2.67
CA LEU A 253 14.64 -22.45 3.56
C LEU A 253 14.53 -21.32 4.58
N LYS A 254 13.35 -20.70 4.67
CA LYS A 254 12.98 -19.80 5.76
C LYS A 254 11.82 -20.38 6.56
N VAL A 255 11.99 -20.43 7.87
CA VAL A 255 10.99 -20.95 8.80
C VAL A 255 10.45 -19.81 9.65
N LEU A 256 9.14 -19.65 9.68
CA LEU A 256 8.46 -18.62 10.48
C LEU A 256 7.78 -19.24 11.70
N GLU A 257 7.88 -18.56 12.83
CA GLU A 257 7.13 -18.93 14.02
C GLU A 257 5.64 -18.55 13.89
N PRO A 258 4.74 -19.36 14.45
CA PRO A 258 3.32 -19.05 14.42
C PRO A 258 3.04 -17.78 15.23
N LEU A 259 2.21 -16.90 14.69
CA LEU A 259 1.68 -15.79 15.47
C LEU A 259 0.75 -16.32 16.56
N THR A 260 0.88 -15.73 17.75
CA THR A 260 0.03 -16.03 18.90
C THR A 260 -0.77 -14.79 19.29
N TYR A 261 -1.88 -15.03 19.97
CA TYR A 261 -2.65 -14.00 20.65
C TYR A 261 -3.17 -14.57 21.97
N ALA A 262 -2.86 -13.89 23.08
CA ALA A 262 -3.11 -14.36 24.44
C ALA A 262 -2.53 -15.76 24.69
N GLY A 263 -1.28 -15.98 24.26
CA GLY A 263 -0.55 -17.25 24.43
C GLY A 263 -0.99 -18.40 23.52
N GLU A 264 -2.06 -18.24 22.73
CA GLU A 264 -2.56 -19.28 21.83
C GLU A 264 -2.26 -18.98 20.36
N ILE A 265 -1.92 -19.99 19.58
CA ILE A 265 -1.66 -19.87 18.13
C ILE A 265 -2.90 -19.35 17.40
N ILE A 266 -2.69 -18.36 16.54
CA ILE A 266 -3.71 -17.91 15.58
C ILE A 266 -3.80 -18.95 14.47
N SER A 267 -4.94 -19.62 14.39
CA SER A 267 -5.22 -20.68 13.40
C SER A 267 -6.65 -20.61 12.89
N THR A 268 -6.91 -21.15 11.70
CA THR A 268 -8.27 -21.22 11.16
C THR A 268 -9.20 -22.01 12.09
N SER A 269 -8.76 -23.09 12.73
CA SER A 269 -9.59 -23.85 13.69
C SER A 269 -10.01 -23.01 14.90
N ARG A 270 -9.12 -22.16 15.42
CA ARG A 270 -9.45 -21.21 16.51
C ARG A 270 -10.46 -20.17 16.03
N ILE A 271 -10.25 -19.61 14.84
CA ILE A 271 -11.17 -18.64 14.23
C ILE A 271 -12.56 -19.26 14.02
N LYS A 272 -12.65 -20.49 13.50
CA LYS A 272 -13.93 -21.20 13.36
C LYS A 272 -14.66 -21.31 14.69
N LYS A 273 -13.97 -21.70 15.78
CA LYS A 273 -14.55 -21.77 17.13
C LYS A 273 -15.10 -20.42 17.59
N LEU A 274 -14.36 -19.33 17.36
CA LEU A 274 -14.79 -17.97 17.71
C LEU A 274 -16.03 -17.54 16.91
N LEU A 275 -16.05 -17.78 15.61
CA LEU A 275 -17.20 -17.49 14.75
C LEU A 275 -18.44 -18.27 15.17
N LEU A 276 -18.29 -19.57 15.45
CA LEU A 276 -19.39 -20.42 15.95
C LEU A 276 -19.87 -20.03 17.35
N ALA A 277 -19.04 -19.36 18.14
CA ALA A 277 -19.40 -18.83 19.45
C ALA A 277 -19.98 -17.40 19.38
N GLY A 278 -20.07 -16.79 18.19
CA GLY A 278 -20.54 -15.42 18.00
C GLY A 278 -19.52 -14.35 18.41
N GLN A 279 -18.27 -14.73 18.67
CA GLN A 279 -17.17 -13.80 19.01
C GLN A 279 -16.56 -13.19 17.73
N VAL A 280 -17.41 -12.53 16.94
CA VAL A 280 -17.06 -12.01 15.61
C VAL A 280 -15.95 -10.95 15.68
N ASP A 281 -15.99 -10.07 16.68
CA ASP A 281 -14.99 -8.99 16.83
C ASP A 281 -13.57 -9.56 16.98
N LEU A 282 -13.41 -10.57 17.84
CA LEU A 282 -12.12 -11.23 18.05
C LEU A 282 -11.73 -12.08 16.85
N ALA A 283 -12.67 -12.80 16.23
CA ALA A 283 -12.40 -13.55 15.01
C ALA A 283 -11.87 -12.63 13.89
N ASN A 284 -12.47 -11.46 13.69
CA ASN A 284 -12.04 -10.45 12.72
C ASN A 284 -10.65 -9.90 13.07
N ALA A 285 -10.38 -9.64 14.35
CA ALA A 285 -9.07 -9.20 14.82
C ALA A 285 -7.99 -10.24 14.51
N LEU A 286 -8.25 -11.54 14.69
CA LEU A 286 -7.31 -12.62 14.37
C LEU A 286 -7.20 -12.92 12.86
N LEU A 287 -8.28 -12.70 12.11
CA LEU A 287 -8.30 -12.81 10.65
C LEU A 287 -7.51 -11.68 9.98
N GLY A 288 -7.44 -10.49 10.59
CA GLY A 288 -6.88 -9.28 9.98
C GLY A 288 -7.81 -8.66 8.92
N HIS A 289 -9.03 -9.15 8.80
CA HIS A 289 -10.09 -8.65 7.92
C HIS A 289 -11.45 -9.10 8.47
N ASN A 290 -12.53 -8.48 8.01
CA ASN A 290 -13.88 -8.84 8.47
C ASN A 290 -14.35 -10.14 7.80
N PHE A 291 -14.97 -11.04 8.58
CA PHE A 291 -15.69 -12.18 8.03
C PHE A 291 -16.80 -11.71 7.11
N LYS A 292 -16.90 -12.33 5.93
CA LYS A 292 -17.80 -11.86 4.87
C LYS A 292 -18.50 -12.95 4.10
N VAL A 293 -19.73 -12.64 3.72
CA VAL A 293 -20.59 -13.48 2.87
C VAL A 293 -20.95 -12.69 1.63
N ARG A 294 -20.83 -13.33 0.45
CA ARG A 294 -21.22 -12.74 -0.84
C ARG A 294 -22.40 -13.52 -1.41
N GLY A 295 -23.37 -12.82 -1.97
CA GLY A 295 -24.53 -13.49 -2.55
C GLY A 295 -25.36 -12.58 -3.43
N LYS A 296 -26.15 -13.21 -4.31
CA LYS A 296 -27.15 -12.51 -5.12
C LYS A 296 -28.40 -12.26 -4.28
N VAL A 297 -28.87 -11.01 -4.26
CA VAL A 297 -30.09 -10.63 -3.54
C VAL A 297 -31.31 -11.20 -4.25
N LYS A 298 -32.11 -11.94 -3.49
CA LYS A 298 -33.35 -12.57 -3.95
C LYS A 298 -34.57 -11.78 -3.48
N ASN A 299 -35.68 -11.96 -4.19
CA ASN A 299 -36.97 -11.44 -3.78
C ASN A 299 -37.41 -12.06 -2.44
N GLY A 300 -37.48 -11.23 -1.41
CA GLY A 300 -38.14 -11.59 -0.15
C GLY A 300 -39.64 -11.26 -0.17
N ARG A 301 -40.39 -11.68 0.85
CA ARG A 301 -41.84 -11.39 0.96
C ARG A 301 -42.19 -9.93 1.31
N GLY A 302 -41.19 -9.04 1.44
CA GLY A 302 -41.41 -7.59 1.64
C GLY A 302 -42.01 -7.19 2.99
N LEU A 303 -42.05 -8.09 3.99
CA LEU A 303 -42.62 -7.82 5.33
C LEU A 303 -41.95 -6.63 6.03
N ALA A 304 -40.63 -6.49 5.86
CA ALA A 304 -39.87 -5.40 6.45
C ALA A 304 -40.19 -4.01 5.86
N ARG A 305 -40.87 -3.96 4.70
CA ARG A 305 -41.41 -2.70 4.15
C ARG A 305 -42.45 -2.06 5.07
N LYS A 306 -43.16 -2.87 5.88
CA LYS A 306 -44.08 -2.35 6.93
C LYS A 306 -43.35 -1.58 8.03
N PHE A 307 -42.05 -1.81 8.19
CA PHE A 307 -41.19 -1.15 9.17
C PHE A 307 -40.32 -0.03 8.56
N LYS A 308 -40.53 0.33 7.29
CA LYS A 308 -39.68 1.26 6.53
C LYS A 308 -38.19 0.84 6.50
N LEU A 309 -37.91 -0.45 6.62
CA LEU A 309 -36.56 -1.03 6.56
C LEU A 309 -36.53 -2.09 5.43
N PRO A 310 -36.24 -1.70 4.18
CA PRO A 310 -36.15 -2.67 3.10
C PRO A 310 -34.97 -3.62 3.32
N THR A 311 -35.24 -4.93 3.33
CA THR A 311 -34.23 -5.98 3.55
C THR A 311 -33.83 -6.67 2.25
N ALA A 312 -32.54 -6.75 1.97
CA ALA A 312 -31.95 -7.64 0.99
C ALA A 312 -31.80 -9.05 1.58
N ASN A 313 -32.36 -10.06 0.90
CA ASN A 313 -32.29 -11.46 1.34
C ASN A 313 -31.27 -12.20 0.48
N MET A 314 -30.35 -12.91 1.11
CA MET A 314 -29.38 -13.77 0.41
C MET A 314 -29.36 -15.17 1.03
N ALA A 315 -29.05 -16.16 0.21
CA ALA A 315 -28.69 -17.49 0.70
C ALA A 315 -27.21 -17.48 1.10
N LEU A 316 -26.87 -18.20 2.17
CA LEU A 316 -25.49 -18.48 2.51
C LEU A 316 -24.93 -19.54 1.54
N ASP A 317 -23.65 -19.42 1.19
CA ASP A 317 -22.94 -20.48 0.49
C ASP A 317 -22.82 -21.72 1.39
N LYS A 318 -23.15 -22.90 0.85
CA LYS A 318 -23.15 -24.17 1.61
C LYS A 318 -21.74 -24.56 2.08
N GLU A 319 -20.70 -24.04 1.44
CA GLU A 319 -19.31 -24.25 1.85
C GLU A 319 -18.90 -23.37 3.03
N GLN A 320 -19.59 -22.25 3.28
CA GLN A 320 -19.20 -21.30 4.32
C GLN A 320 -19.76 -21.67 5.70
N ILE A 321 -19.01 -21.28 6.73
CA ILE A 321 -19.40 -21.45 8.13
C ILE A 321 -20.69 -20.70 8.45
N GLN A 322 -21.60 -21.38 9.16
CA GLN A 322 -22.83 -20.79 9.67
C GLN A 322 -22.55 -20.10 10.99
N LEU A 323 -22.80 -18.80 11.06
CA LEU A 323 -22.73 -18.04 12.30
C LEU A 323 -23.90 -18.40 13.24
N PRO A 324 -23.83 -18.10 14.54
CA PRO A 324 -24.98 -18.22 15.42
C PRO A 324 -26.19 -17.45 14.90
N TYR A 325 -27.38 -17.98 15.11
CA TYR A 325 -28.58 -17.28 14.70
C TYR A 325 -28.81 -16.03 15.55
N GLY A 326 -28.98 -14.88 14.89
CA GLY A 326 -29.16 -13.61 15.57
C GLY A 326 -28.95 -12.39 14.70
N VAL A 327 -28.94 -11.25 15.38
CA VAL A 327 -28.75 -9.93 14.78
C VAL A 327 -27.30 -9.52 14.90
N TYR A 328 -26.76 -9.00 13.81
CA TYR A 328 -25.39 -8.56 13.66
C TYR A 328 -25.34 -7.13 13.16
N VAL A 329 -24.37 -6.37 13.67
CA VAL A 329 -23.96 -5.12 13.04
C VAL A 329 -23.06 -5.47 11.85
N THR A 330 -23.38 -4.95 10.68
CA THR A 330 -22.73 -5.35 9.43
C THR A 330 -22.41 -4.16 8.54
N ARG A 331 -21.56 -4.39 7.53
CA ARG A 331 -21.34 -3.45 6.45
C ARG A 331 -21.66 -4.13 5.14
N ALA A 332 -22.50 -3.50 4.32
CA ALA A 332 -22.91 -4.01 3.02
C ALA A 332 -22.16 -3.28 1.91
N ILE A 333 -21.37 -4.01 1.14
CA ILE A 333 -20.67 -3.50 -0.04
C ILE A 333 -21.57 -3.73 -1.25
N VAL A 334 -22.00 -2.63 -1.88
CA VAL A 334 -22.89 -2.63 -3.04
C VAL A 334 -22.22 -1.88 -4.18
N GLY A 335 -21.74 -2.64 -5.16
CA GLY A 335 -20.86 -2.10 -6.21
C GLY A 335 -19.56 -1.59 -5.59
N ASP A 336 -19.27 -0.31 -5.79
CA ASP A 336 -18.02 0.32 -5.37
C ASP A 336 -18.13 1.01 -3.99
N VAL A 337 -19.29 0.94 -3.30
CA VAL A 337 -19.57 1.69 -2.06
C VAL A 337 -19.95 0.77 -0.91
N ALA A 338 -19.44 1.08 0.28
CA ALA A 338 -19.77 0.38 1.52
C ALA A 338 -20.76 1.16 2.39
N TYR A 339 -21.87 0.50 2.75
CA TYR A 339 -22.97 1.05 3.52
C TYR A 339 -23.05 0.40 4.91
N ASN A 340 -23.26 1.20 5.94
CA ASN A 340 -23.58 0.68 7.27
C ASN A 340 -24.90 -0.07 7.22
N ALA A 341 -24.98 -1.21 7.91
CA ALA A 341 -26.08 -2.13 7.79
C ALA A 341 -26.33 -2.91 9.09
N ILE A 342 -27.51 -3.52 9.14
CA ILE A 342 -27.87 -4.49 10.17
C ILE A 342 -28.36 -5.76 9.49
N THR A 343 -27.92 -6.92 10.00
CA THR A 343 -28.21 -8.22 9.39
C THR A 343 -28.82 -9.16 10.41
N ASN A 344 -29.96 -9.77 10.06
CA ASN A 344 -30.42 -10.98 10.74
C ASN A 344 -29.86 -12.21 9.99
N PHE A 345 -29.14 -13.06 10.70
CA PHE A 345 -28.67 -14.35 10.21
C PHE A 345 -29.45 -15.44 10.94
N GLY A 346 -30.24 -16.26 10.24
CA GLY A 346 -31.02 -17.30 10.90
C GLY A 346 -32.17 -17.86 10.07
N VAL A 347 -33.03 -18.62 10.74
CA VAL A 347 -34.26 -19.21 10.20
C VAL A 347 -35.44 -18.52 10.88
N ARG A 348 -36.33 -17.85 10.15
CA ARG A 348 -37.38 -16.97 10.71
C ARG A 348 -38.40 -17.71 11.59
N PRO A 349 -38.22 -17.84 12.92
CA PRO A 349 -39.03 -18.78 13.70
C PRO A 349 -40.45 -18.27 13.93
N THR A 350 -40.61 -16.95 13.95
CA THR A 350 -41.87 -16.25 14.25
C THR A 350 -42.73 -16.04 12.99
N VAL A 351 -42.18 -16.28 11.79
CA VAL A 351 -42.83 -15.95 10.51
C VAL A 351 -43.14 -17.19 9.68
N ASP A 352 -42.28 -18.22 9.69
CA ASP A 352 -42.53 -19.43 8.91
C ASP A 352 -41.81 -20.65 9.52
N ALA A 353 -42.58 -21.65 9.96
CA ALA A 353 -42.03 -22.91 10.49
C ALA A 353 -41.54 -23.88 9.39
N LYS A 354 -41.62 -23.49 8.10
CA LYS A 354 -41.32 -24.32 6.92
C LYS A 354 -40.02 -23.96 6.18
N GLU A 355 -39.37 -22.84 6.48
CA GLU A 355 -38.06 -22.50 5.88
C GLU A 355 -36.94 -23.20 6.68
N SER A 356 -36.27 -24.17 6.05
CA SER A 356 -35.23 -24.99 6.71
C SER A 356 -33.79 -24.53 6.45
N GLU A 357 -33.57 -23.63 5.49
CA GLU A 357 -32.23 -23.13 5.16
C GLU A 357 -32.05 -21.71 5.75
N PRO A 358 -30.91 -21.41 6.42
CA PRO A 358 -30.64 -20.11 7.01
C PRO A 358 -30.48 -19.03 5.93
N THR A 359 -31.04 -17.86 6.21
CA THR A 359 -30.98 -16.69 5.31
C THR A 359 -30.19 -15.55 5.93
N VAL A 360 -29.52 -14.78 5.08
CA VAL A 360 -28.86 -13.52 5.44
C VAL A 360 -29.79 -12.38 5.04
N GLU A 361 -30.39 -11.72 6.02
CA GLU A 361 -31.35 -10.61 5.81
C GLU A 361 -30.74 -9.29 6.23
N THR A 362 -30.31 -8.48 5.27
CA THR A 362 -29.60 -7.23 5.53
C THR A 362 -30.47 -6.03 5.24
N SER A 363 -30.58 -5.09 6.18
CA SER A 363 -31.13 -3.75 5.95
C SER A 363 -30.00 -2.73 5.94
N LEU A 364 -29.95 -1.91 4.90
CA LEU A 364 -29.04 -0.75 4.88
C LEU A 364 -29.55 0.33 5.84
N LEU A 365 -28.63 1.04 6.48
CA LEU A 365 -28.94 2.16 7.35
C LEU A 365 -28.89 3.47 6.56
N ASP A 366 -29.89 4.32 6.79
CA ASP A 366 -29.97 5.71 6.30
C ASP A 366 -29.95 5.88 4.76
N VAL A 367 -30.10 4.78 4.03
CA VAL A 367 -30.23 4.74 2.57
C VAL A 367 -31.35 3.78 2.15
N SER A 368 -32.08 4.16 1.11
CA SER A 368 -33.07 3.30 0.46
C SER A 368 -32.66 3.10 -0.99
N MET A 369 -32.37 1.86 -1.37
CA MET A 369 -31.99 1.51 -2.74
C MET A 369 -32.53 0.15 -3.14
N ASP A 370 -32.76 -0.02 -4.45
CA ASP A 370 -33.11 -1.34 -4.99
C ASP A 370 -31.85 -2.20 -5.14
N LEU A 371 -31.88 -3.34 -4.47
CA LEU A 371 -30.80 -4.32 -4.43
C LEU A 371 -31.15 -5.61 -5.16
N TYR A 372 -32.37 -5.77 -5.70
CA TYR A 372 -32.78 -7.01 -6.34
C TYR A 372 -31.86 -7.36 -7.51
N ASP A 373 -31.56 -8.65 -7.62
CA ASP A 373 -30.67 -9.23 -8.60
C ASP A 373 -29.21 -8.74 -8.58
N LYS A 374 -28.85 -7.85 -7.65
CA LYS A 374 -27.46 -7.44 -7.45
C LYS A 374 -26.72 -8.47 -6.61
N GLU A 375 -25.45 -8.68 -6.95
CA GLU A 375 -24.51 -9.35 -6.08
C GLU A 375 -23.99 -8.32 -5.06
N ILE A 376 -24.08 -8.65 -3.78
CA ILE A 376 -23.59 -7.81 -2.68
C ILE A 376 -22.71 -8.64 -1.75
N GLU A 377 -21.82 -7.96 -1.03
CA GLU A 377 -20.97 -8.56 -0.01
C GLU A 377 -21.32 -7.96 1.36
N ILE A 378 -21.49 -8.81 2.37
CA ILE A 378 -21.84 -8.43 3.73
C ILE A 378 -20.68 -8.79 4.65
N GLU A 379 -20.06 -7.77 5.23
CA GLU A 379 -19.05 -7.90 6.29
C GLU A 379 -19.73 -7.92 7.66
N PHE A 380 -19.47 -8.96 8.44
CA PHE A 380 -19.97 -9.08 9.81
C PHE A 380 -19.00 -8.41 10.76
N LEU A 381 -19.46 -7.40 11.49
CA LEU A 381 -18.61 -6.61 12.39
C LEU A 381 -18.73 -7.10 13.83
N HIS A 382 -19.97 -7.15 14.34
CA HIS A 382 -20.26 -7.42 15.74
C HIS A 382 -21.53 -8.26 15.90
N PHE A 383 -21.53 -9.21 16.84
CA PHE A 383 -22.71 -9.98 17.21
C PHE A 383 -23.52 -9.24 18.27
N GLN A 384 -24.68 -8.73 17.88
CA GLN A 384 -25.46 -7.83 18.73
C GLN A 384 -26.37 -8.60 19.70
N ARG A 385 -27.06 -9.64 19.22
CA ARG A 385 -27.88 -10.51 20.07
C ARG A 385 -28.28 -11.81 19.35
N PRO A 386 -28.56 -12.89 20.10
CA PRO A 386 -29.20 -14.07 19.52
C PRO A 386 -30.61 -13.79 19.01
N GLU A 387 -31.10 -14.68 18.14
CA GLU A 387 -32.51 -14.69 17.74
C GLU A 387 -33.42 -14.88 18.95
N LYS A 388 -34.58 -14.21 18.91
CA LYS A 388 -35.59 -14.25 19.96
C LYS A 388 -36.97 -14.36 19.34
N HIS A 389 -37.82 -15.17 19.97
CA HIS A 389 -39.24 -15.19 19.66
C HIS A 389 -39.93 -14.00 20.35
N PHE A 390 -40.83 -13.32 19.65
CA PHE A 390 -41.57 -12.18 20.20
C PHE A 390 -43.07 -12.49 20.30
N PRO A 391 -43.71 -12.21 21.45
CA PRO A 391 -45.11 -12.58 21.66
C PRO A 391 -46.10 -11.70 20.89
N SER A 392 -45.65 -10.57 20.33
CA SER A 392 -46.48 -9.71 19.49
C SER A 392 -45.67 -8.93 18.46
N PHE A 393 -46.33 -8.51 17.39
CA PHE A 393 -45.75 -7.66 16.34
C PHE A 393 -45.26 -6.30 16.88
N LEU A 394 -45.95 -5.73 17.88
CA LEU A 394 -45.56 -4.47 18.50
C LEU A 394 -44.20 -4.59 19.21
N ILE A 395 -44.00 -5.68 19.97
CA ILE A 395 -42.74 -5.92 20.70
C ILE A 395 -41.59 -6.20 19.71
N LEU A 396 -41.85 -6.97 18.65
CA LEU A 396 -40.88 -7.18 17.57
C LEU A 396 -40.45 -5.83 16.95
N THR A 397 -41.40 -4.94 16.68
CA THR A 397 -41.14 -3.62 16.10
C THR A 397 -40.25 -2.78 17.00
N ALA A 398 -40.58 -2.71 18.29
CA ALA A 398 -39.81 -1.97 19.28
C ALA A 398 -38.37 -2.52 19.40
N GLN A 399 -38.21 -3.84 19.36
CA GLN A 399 -36.88 -4.45 19.38
C GLN A 399 -36.08 -4.13 18.12
N ILE A 400 -36.67 -4.21 16.92
CA ILE A 400 -35.98 -3.85 15.66
C ILE A 400 -35.51 -2.39 15.70
N GLN A 401 -36.33 -1.47 16.21
CA GLN A 401 -35.95 -0.06 16.33
C GLN A 401 -34.77 0.12 17.29
N LYS A 402 -34.78 -0.58 18.43
CA LYS A 402 -33.66 -0.60 19.36
C LYS A 402 -32.41 -1.17 18.69
N ASP A 403 -32.54 -2.29 17.98
CA ASP A 403 -31.43 -2.95 17.33
C ASP A 403 -30.75 -2.02 16.32
N VAL A 404 -31.53 -1.27 15.53
CA VAL A 404 -31.04 -0.26 14.58
C VAL A 404 -30.31 0.89 15.29
N LEU A 405 -30.83 1.38 16.42
CA LEU A 405 -30.18 2.46 17.18
C LEU A 405 -28.83 2.01 17.75
N ASP A 406 -28.78 0.80 18.31
CA ASP A 406 -27.55 0.22 18.85
C ASP A 406 -26.52 -0.05 17.74
N ALA A 407 -26.97 -0.49 16.54
CA ALA A 407 -26.11 -0.65 15.37
C ALA A 407 -25.53 0.69 14.87
N ARG A 408 -26.32 1.77 14.87
CA ARG A 408 -25.82 3.12 14.53
C ARG A 408 -24.71 3.57 15.49
N ARG A 409 -24.97 3.45 16.80
CA ARG A 409 -23.98 3.79 17.83
C ARG A 409 -22.68 2.99 17.66
N TYR A 410 -22.79 1.70 17.32
CA TYR A 410 -21.60 0.90 17.03
C TYR A 410 -20.82 1.48 15.84
N HIS A 411 -21.48 1.80 14.73
CA HIS A 411 -20.81 2.35 13.55
C HIS A 411 -20.21 3.75 13.78
N GLU A 412 -20.79 4.55 14.66
CA GLU A 412 -20.31 5.89 15.00
C GLU A 412 -19.11 5.84 15.97
N SER A 413 -19.04 4.81 16.82
CA SER A 413 -18.00 4.66 17.85
C SER A 413 -16.82 3.75 17.47
N ILE A 414 -16.94 2.92 16.43
CA ILE A 414 -15.87 2.00 16.03
C ILE A 414 -14.71 2.76 15.37
N GLU A 415 -13.68 3.06 16.15
CA GLU A 415 -12.48 3.78 15.70
C GLU A 415 -11.57 2.90 14.84
N LYS A 416 -12.06 2.49 13.68
CA LYS A 416 -11.34 1.67 12.71
C LYS A 416 -11.66 2.13 11.30
N PHE A 417 -10.63 2.32 10.49
CA PHE A 417 -10.84 2.60 9.07
C PHE A 417 -11.64 1.51 8.39
N TYR A 418 -12.49 1.95 7.47
CA TYR A 418 -13.06 1.08 6.45
C TYR A 418 -13.03 1.78 5.10
N ARG A 419 -12.95 0.98 4.05
CA ARG A 419 -12.99 1.47 2.69
C ARG A 419 -14.45 1.77 2.32
N TYR A 420 -14.81 3.05 2.32
CA TYR A 420 -16.15 3.51 1.96
C TYR A 420 -16.38 3.48 0.45
N TYR A 421 -15.38 3.84 -0.35
CA TYR A 421 -15.46 3.81 -1.81
C TYR A 421 -14.15 3.33 -2.44
N ALA A 422 -14.24 2.52 -3.48
CA ALA A 422 -13.08 2.06 -4.25
C ALA A 422 -13.44 1.79 -5.71
N LYS A 423 -12.80 2.50 -6.64
CA LYS A 423 -12.99 2.30 -8.08
C LYS A 423 -11.81 2.81 -8.87
N ASP A 424 -11.28 2.00 -9.80
CA ASP A 424 -10.27 2.41 -10.78
C ASP A 424 -9.09 3.23 -10.18
N GLY A 425 -8.50 2.78 -9.06
CA GLY A 425 -7.40 3.47 -8.36
C GLY A 425 -7.79 4.70 -7.53
N LEU A 426 -9.08 4.98 -7.39
CA LEU A 426 -9.63 6.01 -6.51
C LEU A 426 -10.20 5.35 -5.26
N GLN A 427 -9.68 5.73 -4.09
CA GLN A 427 -10.02 5.10 -2.81
C GLN A 427 -10.43 6.15 -1.79
N LEU A 428 -11.49 5.87 -1.02
CA LEU A 428 -11.94 6.68 0.11
C LEU A 428 -12.10 5.79 1.33
N TYR A 429 -11.30 6.07 2.35
CA TYR A 429 -11.29 5.45 3.65
C TYR A 429 -11.91 6.39 4.69
N HIS A 430 -12.72 5.82 5.58
CA HIS A 430 -13.35 6.56 6.67
C HIS A 430 -13.12 5.87 8.01
N LEU A 431 -12.66 6.64 9.00
CA LEU A 431 -12.56 6.27 10.41
C LEU A 431 -13.63 7.05 11.18
N PRO A 432 -14.70 6.40 11.65
CA PRO A 432 -15.70 7.07 12.47
C PRO A 432 -15.20 7.24 13.91
N SER A 433 -15.51 8.37 14.53
CA SER A 433 -15.27 8.63 15.95
C SER A 433 -16.15 9.76 16.48
N GLU A 434 -16.83 9.54 17.60
CA GLU A 434 -17.63 10.55 18.31
C GLU A 434 -16.82 11.33 19.36
N ARG A 435 -15.54 10.98 19.58
CA ARG A 435 -14.70 11.58 20.64
C ARG A 435 -14.30 13.03 20.35
N PHE A 436 -14.39 13.48 19.10
CA PHE A 436 -13.80 14.73 18.65
C PHE A 436 -14.84 15.67 18.03
N LEU A 437 -14.66 16.98 18.17
CA LEU A 437 -15.51 18.03 17.59
C LEU A 437 -15.05 18.49 16.20
N SER A 438 -13.86 18.05 15.78
CA SER A 438 -13.26 18.33 14.49
C SER A 438 -13.06 17.06 13.68
N GLY A 439 -13.03 17.22 12.37
CA GLY A 439 -12.66 16.17 11.44
C GLY A 439 -11.30 16.46 10.81
N ASN A 440 -10.67 15.38 10.37
CA ASN A 440 -9.45 15.43 9.57
C ASN A 440 -9.71 14.74 8.22
N LEU A 441 -9.09 15.26 7.18
CA LEU A 441 -9.00 14.62 5.86
C LEU A 441 -7.57 14.69 5.37
N SER A 442 -7.05 13.57 4.86
CA SER A 442 -5.77 13.50 4.15
C SER A 442 -5.99 12.91 2.76
N LEU A 443 -5.66 13.66 1.72
CA LEU A 443 -5.72 13.24 0.32
C LEU A 443 -4.31 13.00 -0.18
N LEU A 444 -4.00 11.77 -0.60
CA LEU A 444 -2.70 11.36 -1.09
C LEU A 444 -2.78 11.07 -2.59
N LEU A 445 -1.84 11.64 -3.34
CA LEU A 445 -1.59 11.39 -4.76
C LEU A 445 -0.22 10.70 -4.88
N ALA A 446 -0.22 9.43 -5.26
CA ALA A 446 1.00 8.62 -5.32
C ALA A 446 1.48 8.37 -6.75
N LEU A 447 2.77 8.59 -6.99
CA LEU A 447 3.50 8.23 -8.22
C LEU A 447 4.87 7.63 -7.87
N PRO A 448 5.55 6.93 -8.80
CA PRO A 448 6.93 6.50 -8.60
C PRO A 448 7.86 7.67 -8.28
N LEU A 449 8.78 7.48 -7.34
CA LEU A 449 9.76 8.48 -6.93
C LEU A 449 10.80 8.70 -8.03
N ASN A 450 10.97 9.95 -8.44
CA ASN A 450 12.07 10.41 -9.29
C ASN A 450 12.16 11.94 -9.20
N ALA A 451 13.27 12.51 -9.67
CA ALA A 451 13.51 13.96 -9.62
C ALA A 451 12.38 14.80 -10.24
N ARG A 452 11.78 14.36 -11.37
CA ARG A 452 10.67 15.08 -12.01
C ARG A 452 9.44 15.07 -11.12
N ASN A 453 8.99 13.88 -10.71
CA ASN A 453 7.75 13.72 -9.95
C ASN A 453 7.85 14.42 -8.60
N ALA A 454 8.96 14.26 -7.86
CA ALA A 454 9.17 14.93 -6.58
C ALA A 454 9.14 16.46 -6.73
N SER A 455 9.97 17.01 -7.63
CA SER A 455 10.06 18.47 -7.83
C SER A 455 8.75 19.08 -8.31
N CYS A 456 8.07 18.43 -9.26
CA CYS A 456 6.78 18.92 -9.76
C CYS A 456 5.69 18.80 -8.68
N MET A 457 5.65 17.72 -7.90
CA MET A 457 4.68 17.54 -6.81
C MET A 457 4.84 18.59 -5.73
N THR A 458 6.05 18.88 -5.28
CA THR A 458 6.30 19.90 -4.24
C THR A 458 5.86 21.28 -4.72
N LEU A 459 6.32 21.71 -5.90
CA LEU A 459 5.94 23.00 -6.44
C LEU A 459 4.42 23.10 -6.70
N LEU A 460 3.81 22.03 -7.21
CA LEU A 460 2.38 21.98 -7.43
C LEU A 460 1.61 22.05 -6.10
N GLY A 461 2.05 21.36 -5.06
CA GLY A 461 1.45 21.43 -3.72
C GLY A 461 1.42 22.86 -3.18
N ASN A 462 2.53 23.58 -3.30
CA ASN A 462 2.64 24.99 -2.88
C ASN A 462 1.67 25.89 -3.66
N ILE A 463 1.55 25.69 -4.98
CA ILE A 463 0.63 26.46 -5.83
C ILE A 463 -0.84 26.15 -5.51
N LEU A 464 -1.19 24.87 -5.38
CA LEU A 464 -2.59 24.45 -5.19
C LEU A 464 -3.11 24.76 -3.77
N SER A 465 -2.22 24.92 -2.80
CA SER A 465 -2.60 25.29 -1.42
C SER A 465 -2.62 26.79 -1.15
N SER A 466 -2.13 27.63 -2.09
CA SER A 466 -2.05 29.08 -1.88
C SER A 466 -3.27 29.85 -2.35
N CYS A 467 -3.93 29.43 -3.44
CA CYS A 467 -5.10 30.08 -4.03
C CYS A 467 -5.91 29.13 -4.94
N ASN A 468 -7.07 29.58 -5.46
CA ASN A 468 -7.81 28.85 -6.49
C ASN A 468 -8.61 29.78 -7.41
N ALA A 469 -9.37 29.23 -8.36
CA ALA A 469 -10.14 30.04 -9.32
C ALA A 469 -11.18 30.97 -8.69
N ASN A 470 -11.77 30.56 -7.55
CA ASN A 470 -12.77 31.34 -6.82
C ASN A 470 -12.14 32.39 -5.91
N PHE A 471 -10.95 32.10 -5.36
CA PHE A 471 -10.17 32.95 -4.47
C PHE A 471 -8.80 33.21 -5.09
N GLN A 472 -8.76 34.18 -6.01
CA GLN A 472 -7.64 34.40 -6.94
C GLN A 472 -6.38 34.99 -6.28
N THR A 473 -6.44 35.36 -5.01
CA THR A 473 -5.28 35.86 -4.25
C THR A 473 -5.13 35.10 -2.94
N HIS A 474 -3.88 34.94 -2.48
CA HIS A 474 -3.58 34.30 -1.21
C HIS A 474 -4.34 34.95 -0.04
N GLN A 475 -4.43 36.27 -0.02
CA GLN A 475 -5.19 37.01 1.00
C GLN A 475 -6.69 36.66 0.97
N SER A 476 -7.30 36.57 -0.22
CA SER A 476 -8.71 36.20 -0.36
C SER A 476 -8.98 34.76 0.08
N PHE A 477 -8.03 33.86 -0.21
CA PHE A 477 -8.11 32.45 0.19
C PHE A 477 -7.98 32.30 1.70
N MET A 478 -6.96 32.92 2.31
CA MET A 478 -6.78 32.94 3.77
C MET A 478 -7.96 33.58 4.50
N LYS A 479 -8.56 34.63 3.93
CA LYS A 479 -9.79 35.22 4.48
C LYS A 479 -10.93 34.20 4.48
N ARG A 480 -11.11 33.43 3.39
CA ARG A 480 -12.14 32.39 3.32
C ARG A 480 -11.89 31.29 4.36
N LEU A 481 -10.64 30.87 4.56
CA LEU A 481 -10.28 29.89 5.59
C LEU A 481 -10.63 30.40 7.00
N ALA A 482 -10.35 31.69 7.28
CA ALA A 482 -10.72 32.33 8.54
C ALA A 482 -12.24 32.42 8.73
N GLU A 483 -13.00 32.75 7.68
CA GLU A 483 -14.47 32.73 7.69
C GLU A 483 -15.04 31.33 7.96
N LEU A 484 -14.33 30.28 7.55
CA LEU A 484 -14.65 28.88 7.87
C LEU A 484 -14.11 28.44 9.23
N TYR A 485 -14.08 29.37 10.20
CA TYR A 485 -13.70 29.12 11.60
C TYR A 485 -12.25 28.63 11.77
N GLY A 486 -11.33 29.21 11.00
CA GLY A 486 -9.91 28.87 11.08
C GLY A 486 -9.59 27.50 10.49
N LEU A 487 -10.33 27.11 9.45
CA LEU A 487 -10.07 25.90 8.68
C LEU A 487 -8.63 25.88 8.16
N GLN A 488 -7.96 24.74 8.30
CA GLN A 488 -6.59 24.57 7.84
C GLN A 488 -6.58 23.67 6.61
N ILE A 489 -5.92 24.14 5.53
CA ILE A 489 -5.55 23.34 4.37
C ILE A 489 -4.04 23.50 4.18
N SER A 490 -3.33 22.38 4.08
CA SER A 490 -1.89 22.35 3.80
C SER A 490 -1.56 21.30 2.75
N ALA A 491 -0.45 21.48 2.04
CA ALA A 491 0.11 20.49 1.14
C ALA A 491 1.54 20.16 1.58
N ASN A 492 1.89 18.88 1.58
CA ASN A 492 3.21 18.37 1.91
C ASN A 492 3.60 17.28 0.90
N THR A 493 4.90 17.10 0.70
CA THR A 493 5.43 15.95 -0.05
C THR A 493 6.23 15.03 0.85
N CYS A 494 6.11 13.73 0.63
CA CYS A 494 6.90 12.74 1.33
C CYS A 494 7.23 11.56 0.41
N ALA A 495 8.17 10.72 0.85
CA ALA A 495 8.48 9.47 0.19
C ALA A 495 7.95 8.30 1.02
N LEU A 496 7.28 7.36 0.35
CA LEU A 496 7.02 6.04 0.89
C LEU A 496 7.87 5.05 0.11
N GLY A 497 9.11 4.85 0.56
CA GLY A 497 10.11 4.09 -0.17
C GLY A 497 10.39 4.65 -1.57
N ASP A 498 10.16 3.88 -2.62
CA ASP A 498 10.34 4.29 -4.03
C ASP A 498 9.12 5.00 -4.63
N MET A 499 8.26 5.57 -3.78
CA MET A 499 7.07 6.32 -4.19
C MET A 499 7.10 7.75 -3.65
N ALA A 500 6.82 8.70 -4.54
CA ALA A 500 6.56 10.09 -4.18
C ALA A 500 5.07 10.28 -3.90
N ILE A 501 4.77 10.93 -2.78
CA ILE A 501 3.42 11.21 -2.33
C ILE A 501 3.26 12.72 -2.21
N LEU A 502 2.26 13.27 -2.91
CA LEU A 502 1.73 14.61 -2.63
C LEU A 502 0.51 14.45 -1.72
N GLN A 503 0.61 14.98 -0.51
CA GLN A 503 -0.43 14.91 0.52
C GLN A 503 -1.06 16.29 0.72
N PHE A 504 -2.39 16.35 0.64
CA PHE A 504 -3.16 17.50 1.11
C PHE A 504 -3.88 17.14 2.40
N ASP A 505 -3.70 17.96 3.43
CA ASP A 505 -4.36 17.80 4.72
C ASP A 505 -5.39 18.90 4.92
N LEU A 506 -6.52 18.52 5.50
CA LEU A 506 -7.58 19.41 5.93
C LEU A 506 -7.96 19.10 7.38
N GLN A 507 -8.02 20.15 8.20
CA GLN A 507 -8.55 20.09 9.56
C GLN A 507 -9.57 21.20 9.79
N ALA A 508 -10.76 20.81 10.28
CA ALA A 508 -11.82 21.76 10.59
C ALA A 508 -12.78 21.20 11.64
N ILE A 509 -13.44 22.09 12.39
CA ILE A 509 -14.64 21.71 13.17
C ILE A 509 -15.74 21.21 12.22
N PHE A 510 -16.62 20.31 12.68
CA PHE A 510 -17.69 19.78 11.81
C PHE A 510 -18.73 20.83 11.44
N GLN A 511 -19.17 21.58 12.45
CA GLN A 511 -20.19 22.60 12.30
C GLN A 511 -19.84 23.79 13.20
N ALA A 512 -19.95 24.98 12.63
CA ALA A 512 -19.79 26.23 13.32
C ALA A 512 -20.98 26.58 14.22
N PRO A 513 -20.79 27.46 15.23
CA PRO A 513 -21.89 27.96 16.06
C PRO A 513 -23.03 28.64 15.30
N ASP A 514 -22.75 29.22 14.12
CA ASP A 514 -23.78 29.82 13.24
C ASP A 514 -24.54 28.80 12.38
N GLY A 515 -24.20 27.50 12.49
CA GLY A 515 -24.81 26.40 11.76
C GLY A 515 -24.11 26.01 10.46
N THR A 516 -23.05 26.72 10.05
CA THR A 516 -22.27 26.43 8.84
C THR A 516 -21.56 25.08 8.95
N TYR A 517 -21.65 24.22 7.93
CA TYR A 517 -20.98 22.91 7.91
C TYR A 517 -19.53 23.06 7.41
N THR A 518 -18.68 23.66 8.24
CA THR A 518 -17.30 24.04 7.95
C THR A 518 -16.45 22.91 7.39
N PHE A 519 -16.52 21.70 7.95
CA PHE A 519 -15.74 20.57 7.43
C PHE A 519 -16.15 20.21 6.00
N ARG A 520 -17.46 20.17 5.72
CA ARG A 520 -17.97 19.84 4.38
C ARG A 520 -17.58 20.92 3.36
N GLU A 521 -17.78 22.20 3.68
CA GLU A 521 -17.37 23.30 2.81
C GLU A 521 -15.85 23.32 2.60
N GLY A 522 -15.09 22.95 3.62
CA GLY A 522 -13.66 22.73 3.52
C GLY A 522 -13.28 21.63 2.53
N THR A 523 -13.97 20.48 2.58
CA THR A 523 -13.72 19.41 1.61
C THR A 523 -14.00 19.88 0.18
N ASP A 524 -15.08 20.63 -0.03
CA ASP A 524 -15.39 21.20 -1.35
C ASP A 524 -14.27 22.17 -1.78
N LEU A 525 -13.80 23.03 -0.88
CA LEU A 525 -12.71 23.99 -1.14
C LEU A 525 -11.38 23.30 -1.49
N LEU A 526 -11.03 22.22 -0.78
CA LEU A 526 -9.81 21.45 -1.06
C LEU A 526 -9.85 20.79 -2.45
N PHE A 527 -10.98 20.18 -2.82
CA PHE A 527 -11.10 19.58 -4.15
C PHE A 527 -11.19 20.64 -5.25
N ASP A 528 -11.76 21.82 -4.97
CA ASP A 528 -11.72 22.96 -5.88
C ASP A 528 -10.28 23.44 -6.13
N CYS A 529 -9.45 23.49 -5.09
CA CYS A 529 -8.02 23.79 -5.24
C CYS A 529 -7.33 22.81 -6.22
N LEU A 530 -7.63 21.51 -6.09
CA LEU A 530 -6.98 20.47 -6.90
C LEU A 530 -7.53 20.36 -8.34
N LEU A 531 -8.86 20.44 -8.50
CA LEU A 531 -9.55 20.19 -9.78
C LEU A 531 -9.84 21.47 -10.56
N ASN A 532 -9.92 22.62 -9.87
CA ASN A 532 -10.19 23.93 -10.44
C ASN A 532 -9.22 25.01 -9.91
N PRO A 533 -7.90 24.82 -10.12
CA PRO A 533 -6.90 25.79 -9.68
C PRO A 533 -7.02 27.12 -10.43
N LEU A 534 -6.37 28.15 -9.90
CA LEU A 534 -6.24 29.42 -10.62
C LEU A 534 -5.47 29.21 -11.92
N ARG A 535 -6.05 29.68 -13.03
CA ARG A 535 -5.50 29.50 -14.39
C ARG A 535 -5.07 30.83 -14.99
N ASP A 536 -4.11 30.76 -15.91
CA ASP A 536 -3.65 31.92 -16.66
C ASP A 536 -4.80 32.53 -17.49
N LYS A 537 -4.88 33.87 -17.49
CA LYS A 537 -5.98 34.61 -18.14
C LYS A 537 -5.94 34.52 -19.67
N GLU A 538 -4.74 34.44 -20.24
CA GLU A 538 -4.53 34.38 -21.69
C GLU A 538 -4.51 32.92 -22.17
N HIS A 539 -3.95 32.02 -21.35
CA HIS A 539 -3.76 30.61 -21.66
C HIS A 539 -4.46 29.72 -20.62
N VAL A 540 -5.78 29.58 -20.72
CA VAL A 540 -6.65 28.87 -19.74
C VAL A 540 -6.32 27.37 -19.51
N HIS A 541 -5.40 26.80 -20.29
CA HIS A 541 -4.88 25.45 -20.09
C HIS A 541 -3.66 25.40 -19.16
N LEU A 542 -3.07 26.54 -18.84
CA LEU A 542 -1.93 26.71 -17.94
C LEU A 542 -2.38 27.15 -16.56
N LEU A 543 -1.58 26.79 -15.55
CA LEU A 543 -1.68 27.37 -14.21
C LEU A 543 -1.32 28.87 -14.25
N ASP A 544 -1.72 29.61 -13.23
CA ASP A 544 -1.43 31.04 -13.16
C ASP A 544 0.08 31.34 -13.10
N ARG A 545 0.55 32.18 -14.03
CA ARG A 545 1.97 32.51 -14.20
C ARG A 545 2.55 33.29 -13.02
N GLN A 546 1.77 34.17 -12.39
CA GLN A 546 2.26 34.97 -11.26
C GLN A 546 2.49 34.07 -10.04
N THR A 547 1.52 33.21 -9.74
CA THR A 547 1.59 32.23 -8.65
C THR A 547 2.74 31.25 -8.89
N PHE A 548 2.87 30.71 -10.10
CA PHE A 548 3.99 29.84 -10.47
C PHE A 548 5.35 30.48 -10.21
N ASN A 549 5.56 31.72 -10.68
CA ASN A 549 6.84 32.40 -10.50
C ASN A 549 7.15 32.67 -9.02
N CYS A 550 6.13 33.06 -8.23
CA CYS A 550 6.30 33.30 -6.80
C CYS A 550 6.67 32.02 -6.06
N GLU A 551 5.88 30.95 -6.22
CA GLU A 551 6.09 29.71 -5.49
C GLU A 551 7.36 28.98 -5.94
N LYS A 552 7.76 29.13 -7.21
CA LYS A 552 9.04 28.63 -7.69
C LYS A 552 10.22 29.31 -6.98
N GLN A 553 10.17 30.63 -6.80
CA GLN A 553 11.23 31.35 -6.08
C GLN A 553 11.24 30.98 -4.59
N ASN A 554 10.08 30.83 -3.96
CA ASN A 554 9.97 30.36 -2.58
C ASN A 554 10.61 28.98 -2.43
N LEU A 555 10.23 28.01 -3.28
CA LEU A 555 10.79 26.66 -3.25
C LEU A 555 12.30 26.64 -3.47
N LEU A 556 12.83 27.47 -4.38
CA LEU A 556 14.27 27.58 -4.60
C LEU A 556 15.00 28.16 -3.37
N ALA A 557 14.38 29.10 -2.67
CA ALA A 557 14.91 29.64 -1.41
C ALA A 557 14.88 28.57 -0.30
N ASP A 558 13.78 27.81 -0.19
CA ASP A 558 13.64 26.73 0.79
C ASP A 558 14.65 25.62 0.56
N LEU A 559 14.83 25.17 -0.70
CA LEU A 559 15.84 24.18 -1.08
C LEU A 559 17.27 24.68 -0.84
N ALA A 560 17.52 25.99 -0.97
CA ALA A 560 18.81 26.57 -0.62
C ALA A 560 19.03 26.62 0.89
N ALA A 561 17.98 26.87 1.68
CA ALA A 561 18.03 26.93 3.12
C ALA A 561 18.14 25.55 3.80
N GLN A 562 17.86 24.45 3.10
CA GLN A 562 18.03 23.09 3.65
C GLN A 562 19.43 22.83 4.22
N ILE A 563 20.47 23.49 3.69
CA ILE A 563 21.85 23.39 4.20
C ILE A 563 21.95 23.88 5.66
N ASP A 564 21.06 24.78 6.08
CA ASP A 564 21.03 25.31 7.44
C ASP A 564 20.52 24.27 8.46
N ASP A 565 19.68 23.32 8.01
CA ASP A 565 19.28 22.14 8.79
C ASP A 565 20.25 20.97 8.55
N ARG A 566 21.31 20.97 9.35
CA ARG A 566 22.48 20.10 9.18
C ARG A 566 22.18 18.62 9.31
N ASP A 567 21.23 18.25 10.17
CA ASP A 567 20.89 16.84 10.41
C ASP A 567 20.19 16.28 9.16
N ASN A 568 19.21 17.04 8.65
CA ASN A 568 18.51 16.71 7.41
C ASN A 568 19.42 16.78 6.18
N TYR A 569 20.30 17.78 6.09
CA TYR A 569 21.28 17.87 5.01
C TYR A 569 22.24 16.68 4.98
N ALA A 570 22.84 16.33 6.13
CA ALA A 570 23.75 15.18 6.22
C ALA A 570 23.04 13.87 5.84
N LEU A 571 21.81 13.69 6.33
CA LEU A 571 21.02 12.50 6.02
C LEU A 571 20.68 12.42 4.53
N LYS A 572 20.27 13.54 3.92
CA LYS A 572 19.98 13.63 2.48
C LYS A 572 21.21 13.25 1.64
N MET A 573 22.35 13.90 1.87
CA MET A 573 23.59 13.61 1.14
C MET A 573 24.02 12.14 1.31
N ALA A 574 23.89 11.60 2.52
CA ALA A 574 24.20 10.21 2.78
C ALA A 574 23.23 9.24 2.06
N ILE A 575 21.93 9.56 1.98
CA ILE A 575 20.94 8.79 1.22
C ILE A 575 21.31 8.81 -0.27
N GLU A 576 21.67 9.97 -0.83
CA GLU A 576 22.08 10.07 -2.23
C GLU A 576 23.24 9.13 -2.58
N GLU A 577 24.25 9.05 -1.70
CA GLU A 577 25.42 8.20 -1.87
C GLU A 577 25.10 6.70 -1.60
N LEU A 578 24.43 6.39 -0.49
CA LEU A 578 24.08 5.00 -0.11
C LEU A 578 23.19 4.33 -1.14
N TYR A 579 22.26 5.07 -1.74
CA TYR A 579 21.25 4.55 -2.66
C TYR A 579 21.53 4.92 -4.12
N ALA A 580 22.76 5.33 -4.43
CA ALA A 580 23.20 5.65 -5.78
C ALA A 580 22.83 4.54 -6.77
N GLY A 581 22.24 4.93 -7.90
CA GLY A 581 21.75 3.99 -8.93
C GLY A 581 20.35 3.41 -8.69
N THR A 582 19.65 3.85 -7.65
CA THR A 582 18.26 3.48 -7.36
C THR A 582 17.37 4.73 -7.24
N ASP A 583 16.05 4.54 -7.32
CA ASP A 583 15.08 5.64 -7.18
C ASP A 583 14.98 6.15 -5.73
N TYR A 584 15.45 5.37 -4.75
CA TYR A 584 15.48 5.73 -3.33
C TYR A 584 16.40 6.90 -2.99
N ARG A 585 17.29 7.29 -3.90
CA ARG A 585 18.25 8.37 -3.68
C ARG A 585 17.63 9.76 -3.77
N PHE A 586 16.47 9.89 -4.41
CA PHE A 586 15.89 11.20 -4.72
C PHE A 586 15.18 11.78 -3.50
N ASP A 587 15.35 13.09 -3.29
CA ASP A 587 14.64 13.80 -2.23
C ASP A 587 13.15 13.98 -2.62
N PRO A 588 12.18 13.56 -1.78
CA PRO A 588 10.75 13.82 -2.04
C PRO A 588 10.38 15.30 -2.13
N HIS A 589 11.20 16.20 -1.57
CA HIS A 589 10.99 17.65 -1.65
C HIS A 589 11.44 18.23 -2.99
N GLY A 590 12.17 17.46 -3.80
CA GLY A 590 12.60 17.83 -5.14
C GLY A 590 14.06 18.26 -5.22
N GLU A 591 14.51 18.46 -6.46
CA GLU A 591 15.90 18.77 -6.80
C GLU A 591 16.02 20.20 -7.29
N ARG A 592 16.93 20.98 -6.71
CA ARG A 592 17.13 22.39 -7.06
C ARG A 592 17.36 22.58 -8.56
N ASP A 593 18.30 21.82 -9.14
CA ASP A 593 18.64 21.87 -10.56
C ASP A 593 17.45 21.61 -11.49
N PHE A 594 16.50 20.78 -11.03
CA PHE A 594 15.28 20.48 -11.77
C PHE A 594 14.29 21.65 -11.65
N VAL A 595 14.05 22.13 -10.43
CA VAL A 595 13.14 23.26 -10.16
C VAL A 595 13.58 24.51 -10.92
N GLU A 596 14.88 24.81 -10.97
CA GLU A 596 15.42 25.96 -11.71
C GLU A 596 15.03 25.94 -13.20
N LYS A 597 15.06 24.76 -13.84
CA LYS A 597 14.78 24.58 -15.28
C LYS A 597 13.29 24.39 -15.58
N LEU A 598 12.49 24.00 -14.60
CA LEU A 598 11.08 23.68 -14.75
C LEU A 598 10.28 24.87 -15.30
N THR A 599 9.49 24.62 -16.35
CA THR A 599 8.63 25.62 -17.00
C THR A 599 7.18 25.53 -16.53
N LEU A 600 6.41 26.60 -16.77
CA LEU A 600 4.99 26.65 -16.43
C LEU A 600 4.19 25.62 -17.23
N GLU A 601 4.55 25.45 -18.51
CA GLU A 601 3.92 24.50 -19.44
C GLU A 601 4.13 23.06 -18.96
N GLU A 602 5.37 22.70 -18.59
CA GLU A 602 5.69 21.37 -18.05
C GLU A 602 4.96 21.07 -16.74
N LEU A 603 4.87 22.06 -15.83
CA LEU A 603 4.15 21.88 -14.57
C LEU A 603 2.63 21.75 -14.79
N SER A 604 2.07 22.52 -15.72
CA SER A 604 0.63 22.47 -16.07
C SER A 604 0.27 21.13 -16.72
N ASP A 605 1.13 20.62 -17.61
CA ASP A 605 0.99 19.28 -18.18
C ASP A 605 1.11 18.19 -17.11
N PHE A 606 2.07 18.34 -16.18
CA PHE A 606 2.24 17.43 -15.05
C PHE A 606 1.02 17.39 -14.13
N TRP A 607 0.39 18.53 -13.82
CA TRP A 607 -0.85 18.55 -13.03
C TRP A 607 -1.97 17.71 -13.69
N LEU A 608 -2.17 17.86 -15.00
CA LEU A 608 -3.16 17.06 -15.73
C LEU A 608 -2.79 15.57 -15.81
N GLU A 609 -1.51 15.26 -15.94
CA GLU A 609 -0.97 13.90 -15.88
C GLU A 609 -1.21 13.28 -14.51
N LEU A 610 -0.92 14.01 -13.43
CA LEU A 610 -1.09 13.59 -12.04
C LEU A 610 -2.55 13.19 -11.78
N LEU A 611 -3.51 14.05 -12.15
CA LEU A 611 -4.94 13.75 -12.00
C LEU A 611 -5.40 12.50 -12.79
N LYS A 612 -4.70 12.14 -13.87
CA LYS A 612 -5.02 10.97 -14.72
C LYS A 612 -4.31 9.70 -14.27
N THR A 613 -3.12 9.79 -13.70
CA THR A 613 -2.22 8.63 -13.55
C THR A 613 -1.93 8.29 -12.11
N ALA A 614 -1.97 9.25 -11.18
CA ALA A 614 -1.73 8.98 -9.77
C ALA A 614 -2.82 8.07 -9.19
N GLU A 615 -2.41 7.22 -8.26
CA GLU A 615 -3.36 6.63 -7.33
C GLU A 615 -3.86 7.72 -6.39
N VAL A 616 -5.17 7.72 -6.12
CA VAL A 616 -5.79 8.71 -5.22
C VAL A 616 -6.34 7.98 -4.01
N MET A 617 -5.80 8.29 -2.84
CA MET A 617 -6.28 7.76 -1.57
C MET A 617 -6.74 8.91 -0.68
N VAL A 618 -8.00 8.91 -0.30
CA VAL A 618 -8.58 9.89 0.62
C VAL A 618 -8.87 9.20 1.94
N PHE A 619 -8.27 9.69 3.02
CA PHE A 619 -8.54 9.26 4.38
C PHE A 619 -9.32 10.34 5.09
N THR A 620 -10.38 9.94 5.80
CA THR A 620 -11.18 10.86 6.62
C THR A 620 -11.36 10.29 8.01
N ALA A 621 -11.33 11.14 9.03
CA ALA A 621 -11.50 10.72 10.40
C ALA A 621 -12.44 11.65 11.18
N GLY A 622 -13.26 11.05 12.05
CA GLY A 622 -14.17 11.74 12.98
C GLY A 622 -15.66 11.52 12.66
N ASN A 623 -16.55 12.30 13.29
CA ASN A 623 -18.00 12.15 13.15
C ASN A 623 -18.54 12.73 11.82
N ILE A 624 -18.24 12.05 10.72
CA ILE A 624 -18.56 12.50 9.36
C ILE A 624 -19.80 11.75 8.85
N GLY A 625 -20.89 12.48 8.65
CA GLY A 625 -22.13 11.92 8.13
C GLY A 625 -22.07 11.46 6.67
N GLN A 626 -22.98 10.55 6.30
CA GLN A 626 -23.09 9.96 4.95
C GLN A 626 -23.20 10.99 3.81
N LYS A 627 -23.83 12.15 4.06
CA LYS A 627 -23.94 13.22 3.05
C LYS A 627 -22.58 13.77 2.64
N THR A 628 -21.66 13.94 3.59
CA THR A 628 -20.30 14.44 3.34
C THR A 628 -19.45 13.37 2.65
N LEU A 629 -19.52 12.11 3.11
CA LEU A 629 -18.84 10.98 2.44
C LEU A 629 -19.31 10.80 0.98
N HIS A 630 -20.61 10.96 0.73
CA HIS A 630 -21.14 10.95 -0.63
C HIS A 630 -20.69 12.16 -1.47
N GLY A 631 -20.53 13.34 -0.85
CA GLY A 631 -19.92 14.51 -1.49
C GLY A 631 -18.48 14.26 -1.93
N LEU A 632 -17.66 13.70 -1.04
CA LEU A 632 -16.28 13.29 -1.34
C LEU A 632 -16.21 12.26 -2.46
N LYS A 633 -17.10 11.27 -2.46
CA LYS A 633 -17.22 10.32 -3.57
C LYS A 633 -17.48 11.04 -4.90
N LYS A 634 -18.38 12.04 -4.92
CA LYS A 634 -18.66 12.80 -6.15
C LYS A 634 -17.43 13.55 -6.66
N HIS A 635 -16.63 14.11 -5.75
CA HIS A 635 -15.36 14.74 -6.13
C HIS A 635 -14.39 13.72 -6.74
N LEU A 636 -14.29 12.52 -6.16
CA LEU A 636 -13.51 11.44 -6.75
C LEU A 636 -14.04 11.01 -8.12
N ASP A 637 -15.36 10.95 -8.32
CA ASP A 637 -15.97 10.63 -9.62
C ASP A 637 -15.60 11.68 -10.70
N ASN A 638 -15.23 12.90 -10.32
CA ASN A 638 -14.80 13.96 -11.25
C ASN A 638 -13.34 13.82 -11.71
N PHE A 639 -12.56 12.91 -11.12
CA PHE A 639 -11.20 12.65 -11.61
C PHE A 639 -11.24 12.07 -13.03
N PRO A 640 -10.29 12.46 -13.91
CA PRO A 640 -10.23 11.95 -15.28
C PRO A 640 -10.13 10.41 -15.32
N LYS A 641 -11.08 9.72 -15.93
CA LYS A 641 -11.06 8.25 -16.01
C LYS A 641 -9.80 7.76 -16.73
N ASN A 642 -9.10 6.83 -16.11
CA ASN A 642 -7.96 6.15 -16.70
C ASN A 642 -7.88 4.73 -16.12
N LYS A 643 -7.75 3.73 -16.98
CA LYS A 643 -7.59 2.33 -16.54
C LYS A 643 -6.16 2.01 -16.14
N ASP A 644 -5.21 2.82 -16.60
CA ASP A 644 -3.77 2.65 -16.36
C ASP A 644 -3.28 3.55 -15.23
N ARG A 645 -4.14 3.85 -14.24
CA ARG A 645 -3.67 4.52 -13.02
C ARG A 645 -2.64 3.64 -12.34
N PHE A 646 -1.64 4.30 -11.78
CA PHE A 646 -0.73 3.68 -10.84
C PHE A 646 -1.54 3.09 -9.68
N TYR A 647 -1.13 1.92 -9.19
CA TYR A 647 -1.78 1.23 -8.08
C TYR A 647 -0.70 0.67 -7.17
N CYS A 648 -0.70 1.13 -5.92
CA CYS A 648 0.16 0.64 -4.86
C CYS A 648 -0.34 -0.73 -4.45
N LEU A 649 0.29 -1.77 -4.99
CA LEU A 649 0.04 -3.13 -4.53
C LEU A 649 0.71 -3.29 -3.17
N ALA A 650 -0.10 -3.59 -2.17
CA ALA A 650 0.36 -3.97 -0.86
C ALA A 650 1.48 -5.03 -0.91
N ASN A 651 2.53 -4.85 -0.10
CA ASN A 651 3.76 -5.66 -0.05
C ASN A 651 4.61 -5.68 -1.33
N VAL A 652 4.14 -5.11 -2.43
CA VAL A 652 4.90 -4.94 -3.68
C VAL A 652 5.45 -3.52 -3.76
N ASN A 653 4.66 -2.54 -3.33
CA ASN A 653 4.99 -1.13 -3.26
C ASN A 653 4.96 -0.63 -1.80
N PRO A 654 6.00 0.07 -1.34
CA PRO A 654 7.25 0.32 -2.06
C PRO A 654 8.10 -0.93 -2.27
N THR A 655 8.89 -0.94 -3.34
CA THR A 655 9.65 -2.13 -3.77
C THR A 655 10.70 -2.50 -2.74
N PRO A 656 10.61 -3.66 -2.06
CA PRO A 656 11.60 -4.08 -1.07
C PRO A 656 13.05 -3.89 -1.52
N TYR A 657 13.86 -3.18 -0.73
CA TYR A 657 15.28 -2.99 -0.98
C TYR A 657 16.12 -3.54 0.18
N ARG A 658 17.34 -4.01 -0.14
CA ARG A 658 18.36 -4.41 0.85
C ARG A 658 19.62 -3.59 0.60
N LEU A 659 19.99 -2.80 1.60
CA LEU A 659 21.16 -1.94 1.52
C LEU A 659 22.43 -2.79 1.53
N HIS A 660 23.22 -2.67 0.46
CA HIS A 660 24.49 -3.36 0.26
C HIS A 660 25.67 -2.41 0.08
N ASN A 661 25.41 -1.16 -0.28
CA ASN A 661 26.43 -0.13 -0.40
C ASN A 661 26.91 0.30 0.99
N ASN A 662 28.19 0.66 1.07
CA ASN A 662 28.77 1.26 2.26
C ASN A 662 29.08 2.73 1.98
N ILE A 663 29.07 3.54 3.03
CA ILE A 663 29.42 4.96 2.96
C ILE A 663 30.60 5.29 3.87
N LYS A 664 31.53 6.09 3.38
CA LYS A 664 32.53 6.74 4.22
C LYS A 664 32.79 8.12 3.67
N HIS A 665 32.02 9.07 4.18
CA HIS A 665 32.05 10.44 3.71
C HIS A 665 32.52 11.37 4.82
N VAL A 666 33.36 12.34 4.45
CA VAL A 666 33.79 13.41 5.33
C VAL A 666 33.70 14.71 4.55
N GLU A 667 32.88 15.63 5.04
CA GLU A 667 32.68 16.94 4.43
C GLU A 667 33.10 18.03 5.42
N ASN A 668 33.84 19.03 4.94
CA ASN A 668 34.17 20.21 5.74
C ASN A 668 33.20 21.32 5.39
N CYS A 669 32.48 21.83 6.39
CA CYS A 669 31.50 22.89 6.18
C CYS A 669 31.77 24.05 7.15
N ASN A 670 31.52 25.29 6.71
CA ASN A 670 31.77 26.49 7.53
C ASN A 670 30.69 26.70 8.62
N PHE A 671 30.57 25.79 9.59
CA PHE A 671 29.55 25.82 10.64
C PHE A 671 30.07 25.43 12.02
N VAL A 672 29.31 25.80 13.07
CA VAL A 672 29.62 25.48 14.48
C VAL A 672 29.16 24.07 14.87
N ARG A 673 30.07 23.15 15.16
CA ARG A 673 29.92 21.74 15.63
C ARG A 673 29.71 20.67 14.55
N SER A 674 30.40 19.56 14.72
CA SER A 674 30.32 18.38 13.86
C SER A 674 29.01 17.59 14.01
N ARG A 675 28.66 16.84 12.96
CA ARG A 675 27.60 15.82 12.97
C ARG A 675 28.15 14.50 12.49
N TYR A 676 27.85 13.44 13.22
CA TYR A 676 28.29 12.10 12.87
C TYR A 676 27.10 11.16 12.73
N LEU A 677 26.85 10.71 11.51
CA LEU A 677 25.77 9.78 11.19
C LEU A 677 26.38 8.38 11.01
N LEU A 678 25.84 7.39 11.70
CA LEU A 678 26.18 5.97 11.56
C LEU A 678 25.02 5.23 10.93
N PHE A 679 25.29 4.49 9.85
CA PHE A 679 24.26 3.77 9.12
C PHE A 679 24.33 2.28 9.40
N PHE A 680 23.17 1.67 9.58
CA PHE A 680 23.02 0.24 9.85
C PHE A 680 21.92 -0.34 8.97
N SER A 681 22.07 -1.60 8.58
CA SER A 681 21.14 -2.33 7.70
C SER A 681 20.83 -3.73 8.24
N ASN A 682 20.21 -4.57 7.40
CA ASN A 682 19.76 -5.92 7.75
C ASN A 682 18.63 -5.90 8.79
N LEU A 683 17.73 -4.93 8.62
CA LEU A 683 16.50 -4.77 9.39
C LEU A 683 15.51 -5.90 9.10
N PRO A 684 14.58 -6.19 10.03
CA PRO A 684 13.44 -7.04 9.69
C PRO A 684 12.64 -6.40 8.53
N PRO A 685 12.01 -7.22 7.66
CA PRO A 685 11.12 -6.70 6.62
C PRO A 685 10.08 -5.75 7.20
N TYR A 686 9.82 -4.62 6.53
CA TYR A 686 8.92 -3.57 7.02
C TYR A 686 7.44 -4.03 7.14
N THR A 687 7.09 -5.16 6.53
CA THR A 687 5.77 -5.81 6.57
C THR A 687 5.69 -6.92 7.62
N SER A 688 6.78 -7.17 8.34
CA SER A 688 6.88 -8.22 9.35
C SER A 688 6.31 -7.77 10.70
N ASN A 689 5.73 -8.72 11.43
CA ASN A 689 5.41 -8.57 12.85
C ASN A 689 6.65 -8.28 13.74
N LYS A 690 7.87 -8.53 13.25
CA LYS A 690 9.11 -8.20 13.98
C LYS A 690 9.44 -6.70 14.03
N VAL A 691 8.70 -5.86 13.30
CA VAL A 691 8.90 -4.39 13.33
C VAL A 691 8.70 -3.83 14.73
N LEU A 692 7.72 -4.35 15.49
CA LEU A 692 7.48 -3.91 16.87
C LEU A 692 8.64 -4.29 17.81
N SER A 693 9.16 -5.52 17.69
CA SER A 693 10.34 -5.96 18.44
C SER A 693 11.58 -5.16 18.07
N PHE A 694 11.70 -4.72 16.82
CA PHE A 694 12.77 -3.83 16.37
C PHE A 694 12.61 -2.40 16.87
N GLN A 695 11.38 -1.89 16.94
CA GLN A 695 11.12 -0.60 17.60
C GLN A 695 11.54 -0.64 19.07
N LEU A 696 11.25 -1.74 19.78
CA LEU A 696 11.73 -1.94 21.15
C LEU A 696 13.27 -1.95 21.23
N LEU A 697 13.96 -2.58 20.27
CA LEU A 697 15.42 -2.52 20.17
C LEU A 697 15.93 -1.08 20.02
N LEU A 698 15.33 -0.30 19.11
CA LEU A 698 15.70 1.10 18.91
C LEU A 698 15.45 1.93 20.18
N SER A 699 14.32 1.70 20.86
CA SER A 699 14.02 2.38 22.12
C SER A 699 15.05 2.05 23.22
N VAL A 700 15.54 0.79 23.28
CA VAL A 700 16.62 0.40 24.21
C VAL A 700 17.94 1.10 23.86
N LEU A 701 18.23 1.28 22.57
CA LEU A 701 19.48 1.89 22.11
C LEU A 701 19.48 3.41 22.25
N VAL A 702 18.41 4.09 21.83
CA VAL A 702 18.36 5.56 21.60
C VAL A 702 17.05 6.22 22.09
N GLY A 703 16.06 5.45 22.54
CA GLY A 703 14.68 5.96 22.67
C GLY A 703 14.46 7.09 23.66
N ASP A 704 15.09 7.03 24.83
CA ASP A 704 14.90 8.01 25.89
C ASP A 704 16.20 8.26 26.69
N VAL A 705 16.08 9.03 27.78
CA VAL A 705 17.19 9.32 28.70
C VAL A 705 17.76 8.08 29.39
N GLN A 706 17.01 6.98 29.46
CA GLN A 706 17.45 5.72 30.05
C GLN A 706 18.12 4.80 29.04
N SER A 707 18.00 5.08 27.73
CA SER A 707 18.61 4.29 26.67
C SER A 707 20.13 4.16 26.82
N LEU A 708 20.67 3.06 26.30
CA LEU A 708 22.07 2.68 26.54
C LEU A 708 23.05 3.73 26.02
N LEU A 709 22.83 4.24 24.81
CA LEU A 709 23.73 5.23 24.20
C LEU A 709 23.58 6.59 24.85
N PHE A 710 22.36 7.01 25.18
CA PHE A 710 22.13 8.29 25.84
C PHE A 710 22.81 8.35 27.21
N ARG A 711 22.57 7.34 28.05
CA ARG A 711 23.16 7.26 29.39
C ARG A 711 24.70 7.27 29.33
N ARG A 712 25.29 6.47 28.44
CA ARG A 712 26.76 6.34 28.38
C ARG A 712 27.42 7.55 27.75
N LEU A 713 26.98 7.96 26.56
CA LEU A 713 27.70 8.97 25.78
C LEU A 713 27.41 10.39 26.27
N ARG A 714 26.17 10.66 26.72
CA ARG A 714 25.75 12.00 27.14
C ARG A 714 25.87 12.19 28.65
N GLU A 715 25.28 11.31 29.46
CA GLU A 715 25.22 11.52 30.92
C GLU A 715 26.53 11.15 31.63
N GLU A 716 27.11 9.98 31.32
CA GLU A 716 28.32 9.51 32.02
C GLU A 716 29.60 10.14 31.50
N LEU A 717 29.73 10.28 30.18
CA LEU A 717 30.98 10.72 29.54
C LEU A 717 30.92 12.15 28.98
N GLY A 718 29.75 12.77 28.86
CA GLY A 718 29.61 14.14 28.37
C GLY A 718 30.15 14.37 26.94
N LEU A 719 30.19 13.34 26.10
CA LEU A 719 30.82 13.39 24.78
C LEU A 719 29.91 14.02 23.71
N VAL A 720 28.60 13.81 23.85
CA VAL A 720 27.58 14.21 22.86
C VAL A 720 26.56 15.16 23.49
N TYR A 721 26.09 16.12 22.71
CA TYR A 721 25.03 17.06 23.09
C TYR A 721 23.63 16.44 22.94
N GLY A 722 23.49 15.53 21.96
CA GLY A 722 22.24 14.88 21.61
C GLY A 722 22.51 13.64 20.77
N ILE A 723 21.57 12.71 20.87
CA ILE A 723 21.54 11.46 20.10
C ILE A 723 20.14 11.33 19.55
N ASN A 724 20.02 11.22 18.24
CA ASN A 724 18.76 10.98 17.54
C ASN A 724 18.91 9.76 16.63
N TYR A 725 17.80 9.27 16.09
CA TYR A 725 17.83 8.25 15.06
C TYR A 725 16.76 8.50 14.01
N ASP A 726 17.04 8.06 12.78
CA ASP A 726 16.07 8.00 11.69
C ASP A 726 15.90 6.55 11.21
N LEU A 727 14.65 6.13 11.02
CA LEU A 727 14.32 4.78 10.58
C LEU A 727 13.74 4.80 9.16
N LEU A 728 14.58 4.45 8.19
CA LEU A 728 14.20 4.32 6.78
C LEU A 728 13.72 2.89 6.51
N SER A 729 12.53 2.55 7.04
CA SER A 729 12.01 1.17 7.08
C SER A 729 11.95 0.48 5.72
N TYR A 730 11.58 1.21 4.66
CA TYR A 730 11.45 0.67 3.31
C TYR A 730 12.78 0.49 2.58
N MET A 731 13.83 1.12 3.11
CA MET A 731 15.16 1.20 2.50
C MET A 731 16.17 0.25 3.17
N ASP A 732 15.74 -0.52 4.17
CA ASP A 732 16.59 -1.39 4.98
C ASP A 732 17.73 -0.62 5.68
N CYS A 733 17.40 0.54 6.27
CA CYS A 733 18.38 1.36 6.94
C CYS A 733 17.83 2.06 8.18
N PHE A 734 18.62 2.10 9.25
CA PHE A 734 18.46 3.08 10.30
C PHE A 734 19.76 3.87 10.49
N ALA A 735 19.62 5.17 10.71
CA ALA A 735 20.73 6.08 10.94
C ALA A 735 20.75 6.50 12.42
N LEU A 736 21.90 6.37 13.07
CA LEU A 736 22.15 6.97 14.39
C LEU A 736 22.86 8.30 14.19
N ILE A 737 22.31 9.37 14.75
CA ILE A 737 22.81 10.74 14.59
C ILE A 737 23.40 11.19 15.92
N LEU A 738 24.71 11.48 15.91
CA LEU A 738 25.44 11.99 17.06
C LEU A 738 25.81 13.46 16.82
N ALA A 739 25.42 14.34 17.75
CA ALA A 739 25.83 15.74 17.77
C ALA A 739 26.95 15.93 18.79
N LEU A 740 28.17 16.25 18.34
CA LEU A 740 29.37 16.35 19.19
C LEU A 740 30.47 17.22 18.58
N ASN A 741 31.47 17.57 19.39
CA ASN A 741 32.71 18.20 18.92
C ASN A 741 33.62 17.16 18.23
N GLU A 742 34.41 17.60 17.26
CA GLU A 742 35.34 16.75 16.49
C GLU A 742 36.29 15.94 17.37
N GLU A 743 36.82 16.57 18.44
CA GLU A 743 37.75 15.95 19.39
C GLU A 743 37.19 14.72 20.11
N ASN A 744 35.86 14.67 20.29
CA ASN A 744 35.17 13.58 20.99
C ASN A 744 34.82 12.41 20.07
N VAL A 745 34.89 12.59 18.74
CA VAL A 745 34.45 11.59 17.75
C VAL A 745 35.11 10.23 17.94
N PRO A 746 36.45 10.12 18.06
CA PRO A 746 37.09 8.80 18.19
C PRO A 746 36.63 8.02 19.42
N LEU A 747 36.44 8.71 20.55
CA LEU A 747 36.01 8.09 21.80
C LEU A 747 34.51 7.73 21.75
N ALA A 748 33.66 8.61 21.23
CA ALA A 748 32.23 8.36 21.10
C ALA A 748 31.94 7.13 20.21
N LEU A 749 32.66 6.98 19.10
CA LEU A 749 32.54 5.82 18.21
C LEU A 749 32.99 4.53 18.87
N LYS A 750 34.09 4.58 19.62
CA LYS A 750 34.60 3.43 20.36
C LYS A 750 33.58 2.96 21.41
N GLU A 751 33.01 3.88 22.17
CA GLU A 751 32.01 3.55 23.20
C GLU A 751 30.68 3.10 22.58
N THR A 752 30.28 3.68 21.43
CA THR A 752 29.09 3.23 20.67
C THR A 752 29.26 1.79 20.21
N ALA A 753 30.40 1.47 19.58
CA ALA A 753 30.70 0.11 19.14
C ALA A 753 30.71 -0.88 20.32
N LYS A 754 31.31 -0.49 21.45
CA LYS A 754 31.32 -1.30 22.67
C LYS A 754 29.91 -1.63 23.16
N ILE A 755 28.99 -0.65 23.21
CA ILE A 755 27.60 -0.89 23.62
C ILE A 755 26.90 -1.86 22.67
N LEU A 756 27.08 -1.66 21.36
CA LEU A 756 26.49 -2.56 20.36
C LEU A 756 27.05 -3.99 20.51
N ASP A 757 28.35 -4.15 20.72
CA ASP A 757 28.98 -5.46 20.93
C ASP A 757 28.50 -6.13 22.22
N GLU A 758 28.35 -5.37 23.30
CA GLU A 758 27.79 -5.87 24.56
C GLU A 758 26.33 -6.33 24.39
N LEU A 759 25.51 -5.54 23.70
CA LEU A 759 24.13 -5.90 23.39
C LEU A 759 24.06 -7.15 22.51
N LYS A 760 24.89 -7.23 21.46
CA LYS A 760 25.00 -8.41 20.57
C LYS A 760 25.50 -9.65 21.31
N ALA A 761 26.35 -9.49 22.34
CA ALA A 761 26.78 -10.55 23.24
C ALA A 761 25.70 -10.96 24.26
N GLY A 762 24.51 -10.33 24.22
CA GLY A 762 23.37 -10.64 25.09
C GLY A 762 23.37 -9.92 26.43
N LYS A 763 24.26 -8.93 26.62
CA LYS A 763 24.29 -8.09 27.82
C LYS A 763 23.24 -6.99 27.71
N LEU A 764 22.05 -7.27 28.21
CA LEU A 764 20.99 -6.28 28.41
C LEU A 764 20.49 -6.46 29.84
N ALA A 765 20.29 -5.38 30.59
CA ALA A 765 19.77 -5.47 31.95
C ALA A 765 18.23 -5.61 31.93
N ASP A 766 17.66 -6.38 32.86
CA ASP A 766 16.22 -6.69 32.86
C ASP A 766 15.36 -5.47 33.21
N ASP A 767 15.86 -4.59 34.07
CA ASP A 767 15.23 -3.31 34.42
C ASP A 767 15.13 -2.39 33.20
N VAL A 768 16.21 -2.25 32.43
CA VAL A 768 16.24 -1.46 31.19
C VAL A 768 15.21 -2.02 30.21
N PHE A 769 15.25 -3.33 29.95
CA PHE A 769 14.32 -3.97 29.02
C PHE A 769 12.85 -3.78 29.43
N ASN A 770 12.51 -4.03 30.70
CA ASN A 770 11.12 -3.95 31.18
C ASN A 770 10.61 -2.51 31.22
N ASN A 771 11.45 -1.54 31.61
CA ASN A 771 11.07 -0.12 31.63
C ASN A 771 10.83 0.41 30.22
N THR A 772 11.75 0.13 29.27
CA THR A 772 11.58 0.56 27.87
C THR A 772 10.31 -0.05 27.26
N LYS A 773 10.01 -1.30 27.56
CA LYS A 773 8.79 -1.98 27.12
C LYS A 773 7.52 -1.30 27.66
N LEU A 774 7.52 -0.89 28.94
CA LEU A 774 6.40 -0.15 29.53
C LEU A 774 6.24 1.25 28.91
N LEU A 775 7.35 1.93 28.61
CA LEU A 775 7.32 3.23 27.93
C LEU A 775 6.71 3.12 26.53
N LEU A 776 7.20 2.16 25.73
CA LEU A 776 6.67 1.91 24.39
C LEU A 776 5.18 1.51 24.43
N GLN A 777 4.75 0.78 25.46
CA GLN A 777 3.35 0.46 25.68
C GLN A 777 2.51 1.73 25.88
N ASN A 778 2.97 2.65 26.72
CA ASN A 778 2.28 3.92 26.98
C ASN A 778 2.24 4.80 25.71
N GLU A 779 3.32 4.83 24.93
CA GLU A 779 3.35 5.53 23.64
C GLU A 779 2.30 5.00 22.67
N LEU A 780 2.17 3.67 22.55
CA LEU A 780 1.16 3.04 21.70
C LEU A 780 -0.28 3.31 22.15
N ILE A 781 -0.52 3.47 23.45
CA ILE A 781 -1.83 3.85 23.99
C ILE A 781 -2.11 5.32 23.65
N ASN A 782 -1.17 6.20 23.98
CA ASN A 782 -1.31 7.66 23.84
C ASN A 782 -1.36 8.12 22.37
N ALA A 783 -0.78 7.34 21.44
CA ALA A 783 -0.81 7.66 20.00
C ALA A 783 -2.25 7.84 19.46
N THR A 784 -3.24 7.27 20.13
CA THR A 784 -4.66 7.32 19.73
C THR A 784 -5.51 8.35 20.50
N ASP A 785 -4.87 9.20 21.31
CA ASP A 785 -5.57 10.22 22.12
C ASP A 785 -6.04 11.42 21.30
N SER A 786 -5.34 11.73 20.21
CA SER A 786 -5.76 12.75 19.24
C SER A 786 -6.31 12.12 17.97
N LEU A 787 -7.25 12.80 17.31
CA LEU A 787 -7.82 12.32 16.05
C LEU A 787 -6.75 12.18 14.96
N PHE A 788 -5.83 13.15 14.87
CA PHE A 788 -4.73 13.10 13.92
C PHE A 788 -3.76 11.94 14.21
N GLY A 789 -3.42 11.71 15.48
CA GLY A 789 -2.58 10.58 15.89
C GLY A 789 -3.23 9.23 15.59
N LEU A 790 -4.50 9.07 15.94
CA LEU A 790 -5.31 7.88 15.62
C LEU A 790 -5.39 7.63 14.11
N MET A 791 -5.68 8.67 13.33
CA MET A 791 -5.76 8.61 11.87
C MET A 791 -4.41 8.20 11.27
N THR A 792 -3.33 8.88 11.65
CA THR A 792 -1.97 8.62 11.15
C THR A 792 -1.50 7.21 11.53
N PHE A 793 -1.76 6.78 12.77
CA PHE A 793 -1.41 5.44 13.24
C PHE A 793 -2.04 4.35 12.37
N GLN A 794 -3.35 4.44 12.10
CA GLN A 794 -4.02 3.43 11.27
C GLN A 794 -3.70 3.58 9.79
N MET A 795 -3.56 4.80 9.27
CA MET A 795 -3.21 5.07 7.88
C MET A 795 -1.84 4.46 7.54
N ASN A 796 -0.84 4.65 8.41
CA ASN A 796 0.49 4.05 8.23
C ASN A 796 0.44 2.51 8.18
N GLN A 797 -0.43 1.89 8.98
CA GLN A 797 -0.62 0.45 8.95
C GLN A 797 -1.31 -0.03 7.67
N LEU A 798 -2.31 0.70 7.18
CA LEU A 798 -2.99 0.43 5.91
C LEU A 798 -2.03 0.54 4.71
N LEU A 799 -1.23 1.62 4.66
CA LEU A 799 -0.24 1.82 3.61
C LEU A 799 0.87 0.75 3.61
N ARG A 800 1.17 0.14 4.76
CA ARG A 800 2.08 -1.01 4.89
C ARG A 800 1.42 -2.35 4.63
N ASN A 801 0.09 -2.39 4.49
CA ASN A 801 -0.70 -3.62 4.50
C ASN A 801 -0.41 -4.54 5.70
N ALA A 802 -0.21 -3.90 6.85
CA ALA A 802 0.03 -4.53 8.13
C ALA A 802 -0.96 -3.94 9.14
N GLU A 803 -2.25 -3.94 8.80
CA GLU A 803 -3.31 -3.44 9.68
C GLU A 803 -3.43 -4.35 10.89
N ILE A 804 -2.81 -4.01 12.02
CA ILE A 804 -2.86 -4.77 13.26
C ILE A 804 -3.78 -4.09 14.26
N ASP A 805 -4.69 -4.88 14.83
CA ASP A 805 -5.55 -4.44 15.92
C ASP A 805 -4.67 -4.05 17.12
N GLN A 806 -4.93 -2.91 17.74
CA GLN A 806 -4.12 -2.40 18.84
C GLN A 806 -4.01 -3.42 19.99
N ARG A 807 -5.04 -4.23 20.25
CA ARG A 807 -4.99 -5.28 21.27
C ARG A 807 -3.96 -6.35 20.93
N LEU A 808 -3.82 -6.69 19.65
CA LEU A 808 -2.81 -7.63 19.19
C LEU A 808 -1.41 -7.03 19.27
N LEU A 809 -1.23 -5.75 18.92
CA LEU A 809 0.06 -5.07 19.07
C LEU A 809 0.51 -5.03 20.53
N LEU A 810 -0.40 -4.66 21.44
CA LEU A 810 -0.12 -4.63 22.88
C LEU A 810 0.19 -6.04 23.41
N ASP A 811 -0.58 -7.06 23.01
CA ASP A 811 -0.32 -8.45 23.38
C ASP A 811 1.04 -8.93 22.84
N GLN A 812 1.38 -8.61 21.58
CA GLN A 812 2.68 -8.91 20.99
C GLN A 812 3.80 -8.27 21.79
N LEU A 813 3.71 -6.98 22.10
CA LEU A 813 4.72 -6.27 22.89
C LEU A 813 4.91 -6.94 24.26
N VAL A 814 3.82 -7.30 24.93
CA VAL A 814 3.82 -8.01 26.23
C VAL A 814 4.53 -9.36 26.14
N HIS A 815 4.47 -10.06 25.01
CA HIS A 815 5.13 -11.35 24.81
C HIS A 815 6.51 -11.26 24.14
N THR A 816 6.91 -10.10 23.61
CA THR A 816 8.26 -9.88 23.08
C THR A 816 9.29 -10.19 24.16
N SER A 817 10.23 -11.07 23.81
CA SER A 817 11.26 -11.54 24.73
C SER A 817 12.57 -10.77 24.56
N LYS A 818 13.37 -10.75 25.61
CA LYS A 818 14.73 -10.19 25.59
C LYS A 818 15.62 -10.90 24.56
N ALA A 819 15.49 -12.21 24.42
CA ALA A 819 16.24 -13.01 23.46
C ALA A 819 15.93 -12.61 22.01
N GLU A 820 14.68 -12.26 21.71
CA GLU A 820 14.27 -11.77 20.40
C GLU A 820 14.91 -10.41 20.08
N VAL A 821 14.90 -9.47 21.02
CA VAL A 821 15.55 -8.15 20.88
C VAL A 821 17.05 -8.30 20.66
N ILE A 822 17.72 -9.19 21.42
CA ILE A 822 19.14 -9.51 21.24
C ILE A 822 19.39 -10.13 19.86
N SER A 823 18.54 -11.05 19.40
CA SER A 823 18.68 -11.65 18.07
C SER A 823 18.56 -10.60 16.96
N LEU A 824 17.63 -9.64 17.08
CA LEU A 824 17.54 -8.51 16.15
C LEU A 824 18.81 -7.66 16.19
N ALA A 825 19.34 -7.37 17.38
CA ALA A 825 20.61 -6.65 17.52
C ALA A 825 21.78 -7.39 16.88
N GLN A 826 21.84 -8.73 16.99
CA GLN A 826 22.89 -9.53 16.35
C GLN A 826 22.86 -9.45 14.82
N ASN A 827 21.67 -9.26 14.24
CA ASN A 827 21.49 -9.20 12.79
C ASN A 827 21.88 -7.84 12.18
N ILE A 828 21.79 -6.73 12.92
CA ILE A 828 22.08 -5.41 12.34
C ILE A 828 23.55 -5.31 11.90
N GLU A 829 23.75 -4.78 10.70
CA GLU A 829 25.06 -4.67 10.06
C GLU A 829 25.43 -3.21 9.83
N TYR A 830 26.62 -2.80 10.27
CA TYR A 830 27.15 -1.46 10.05
C TYR A 830 27.50 -1.23 8.58
N ARG A 831 26.98 -0.15 7.99
CA ARG A 831 27.18 0.24 6.59
C ARG A 831 28.09 1.46 6.40
N GLY A 832 28.59 2.02 7.49
CA GLY A 832 29.52 3.14 7.43
C GLY A 832 28.97 4.42 8.01
N SER A 833 29.61 5.53 7.67
CA SER A 833 29.42 6.81 8.34
C SER A 833 29.48 8.00 7.40
N TYR A 834 28.71 9.04 7.74
CA TYR A 834 28.79 10.35 7.12
C TYR A 834 29.13 11.39 8.19
N HIS A 835 30.23 12.12 7.99
CA HIS A 835 30.77 13.07 8.97
C HIS A 835 30.79 14.48 8.39
N LEU A 836 29.98 15.38 8.96
CA LEU A 836 30.11 16.82 8.73
C LEU A 836 31.07 17.39 9.77
N ILE A 837 32.19 17.95 9.32
CA ILE A 837 33.22 18.58 10.13
C ILE A 837 33.00 20.10 10.15
N GLU A 838 33.11 20.70 11.34
CA GLU A 838 33.23 22.13 11.51
C GLU A 838 34.54 22.65 10.89
N GLY A 839 34.42 23.43 9.83
CA GLY A 839 35.52 24.13 9.20
C GLY A 839 36.14 25.14 10.16
N LYS A 840 37.38 24.91 10.57
CA LYS A 840 38.16 25.90 11.33
C LYS A 840 38.35 27.13 10.43
N GLN A 841 37.72 28.25 10.77
CA GLN A 841 38.13 29.53 10.20
C GLN A 841 39.63 29.71 10.50
N GLY A 842 40.46 29.55 9.47
CA GLY A 842 41.83 30.01 9.55
C GLY A 842 41.78 31.51 9.82
N HIS A 843 42.26 31.93 11.00
CA HIS A 843 42.77 33.28 11.15
C HIS A 843 43.83 33.44 10.06
N ALA A 844 43.51 34.20 9.01
CA ALA A 844 44.51 34.75 8.13
C ALA A 844 45.39 35.66 9.00
N GLU A 845 46.61 35.20 9.31
CA GLU A 845 47.71 36.07 9.76
C GLU A 845 48.22 36.93 8.59
#